data_AF-A0A8B8DWF6-F1
#
_entry.id   AF-A0A8B8DWF6-F1
#
_cell.length_a   1.000
_cell.length_b   1.000
_cell.length_c   1.000
_cell.angle_alpha   90.00
_cell.angle_beta   90.00
_cell.angle_gamma   90.00
#
_symmetry.space_group_name_H-M   'P 1'
#
loop_
_entity.id
_entity.type
_entity.pdbx_description
1 polymer ?
#
loop_
_entity_poly.entity_id
_entity_poly.type
_entity_poly.pdbx_seq_one_letter_code
_entity_poly.pdbx_strand_id
1 'polypeptide(L)'
;MASKSDGKTLMKFPPERIGHVAVCADKYMVVWGGYNDDFNPPYTEKYLPANEIWIYHTEFKVWYLERRHVHPVATSGATACVGGGYMYLFGGHARLGNVNDLYRLDLNSLEWEKILPENATVNDVPSPRDKAVSWYYDRKFYTFGGFGVPIQGYLGETASFFLDETPGNRGWNNQLCVFDLVTMQWSVPTTTGPKPSARAAHTAVRFGNKVFIFGGRHLNVRLNDVHCLDLSSLTWSGSLCINGPHPEGRSWHTASALSHNRMFVYGGFTTSCQPLNDSWILDITCLQWTQLTHFRNNRPRLWHTASVSQDQDVLIYGGCENNILDYEHLSEIQSDILEFQTEPYTLKKLCMECVYQFRTRLGSQWESLPRSIYDWLHKKEGLDIQLLMWLDSDSDSEAGYGDTLPDFDMFGIISAALITEDTFVWRLCTPTKMSVKSIVVLSVIVLLTAYLAKIYFDKSASSSNRINHILSGLLRAEKKISLPRTRVALGFGGCEDLIVDGMSFFERFDLDAPENPKHHDFVGTKEELSQLFGYFFQHGAAAERFVSNNTLFKEMTDAAYAMSDHKSILGGNAPVMARRMANEGAEVLLGARFTKELRETLPETVKVVGDDLDVNDIHLLLEYKSGDRWGRFTSPRANRLIVHSDESNPYIETLEGLEAEIKRFKPAALVVGGLQMLDNFPFQDGERIKRLLKVKHLLASTPKKTSIHFEMASFTDEKLLQEIRDNVVLYSDSLGMNEQELPNLVSILTKGKVTLVADAYPRIASVLDQMRQVYDILSKTEEVEGRRKLTRIHVHTLAYQAILTQKGSQWKNTMQASAKASLTAFRHVCASNYVDTDKARLIMDDSFTTSTLQSGQRIPLEENRPVSCWEERDYQICVAPVLVCTKVVQTGGGGDNISSAGLLVQVE
;
A
#
# COMPACT_ATOMS: atom_id res chain seq x y z
N MET A 1 12.62 10.49 -18.51
CA MET A 1 13.22 9.85 -19.69
C MET A 1 13.95 10.92 -20.47
N ALA A 2 15.28 10.86 -20.51
CA ALA A 2 16.10 11.75 -21.33
C ALA A 2 16.21 11.16 -22.75
N SER A 3 16.01 12.00 -23.76
CA SER A 3 16.57 11.79 -25.08
C SER A 3 18.07 12.06 -25.03
N LYS A 4 18.89 11.04 -25.31
CA LYS A 4 20.11 11.14 -26.11
C LYS A 4 20.60 9.74 -26.46
N SER A 5 20.92 9.62 -27.74
CA SER A 5 21.14 8.43 -28.55
C SER A 5 22.48 7.73 -28.32
N ASP A 6 22.45 6.42 -28.58
CA ASP A 6 23.49 5.58 -29.16
C ASP A 6 24.81 5.38 -28.41
N GLY A 7 24.76 4.45 -27.46
CA GLY A 7 25.87 3.56 -27.12
C GLY A 7 25.28 2.19 -26.79
N LYS A 8 25.19 1.29 -27.79
CA LYS A 8 24.71 -0.09 -27.57
C LYS A 8 25.68 -0.80 -26.61
N THR A 9 25.32 -0.88 -25.34
CA THR A 9 25.97 -1.77 -24.38
C THR A 9 25.69 -3.21 -24.80
N LEU A 10 26.74 -3.98 -25.16
CA LEU A 10 26.61 -5.41 -25.46
C LEU A 10 25.87 -6.14 -24.33
N MET A 11 24.95 -7.04 -24.68
CA MET A 11 24.50 -8.10 -23.76
C MET A 11 25.73 -8.84 -23.27
N LYS A 12 25.94 -8.84 -21.95
CA LYS A 12 26.98 -9.62 -21.30
C LYS A 12 26.34 -10.38 -20.15
N PHE A 13 26.77 -11.61 -19.93
CA PHE A 13 26.44 -12.32 -18.71
C PHE A 13 27.36 -11.84 -17.58
N PRO A 14 26.82 -11.58 -16.39
CA PRO A 14 27.66 -11.24 -15.25
C PRO A 14 28.56 -12.43 -14.90
N PRO A 15 29.83 -12.19 -14.50
CA PRO A 15 30.69 -13.27 -14.02
C PRO A 15 30.08 -13.93 -12.78
N GLU A 16 30.44 -15.21 -12.60
CA GLU A 16 30.18 -15.97 -11.38
C GLU A 16 30.67 -15.20 -10.16
N ARG A 17 29.86 -15.22 -9.09
CA ARG A 17 30.15 -14.40 -7.92
C ARG A 17 29.53 -14.87 -6.62
N ILE A 18 30.26 -14.66 -5.53
CA ILE A 18 29.84 -14.87 -4.15
C ILE A 18 30.01 -13.59 -3.33
N GLY A 19 29.22 -13.45 -2.26
CA GLY A 19 29.34 -12.33 -1.32
C GLY A 19 29.10 -10.95 -1.96
N HIS A 20 28.43 -10.90 -3.10
CA HIS A 20 28.00 -9.67 -3.75
C HIS A 20 26.75 -9.10 -3.06
N VAL A 21 26.31 -7.92 -3.46
CA VAL A 21 25.00 -7.39 -3.11
C VAL A 21 24.09 -7.42 -4.33
N ALA A 22 22.80 -7.69 -4.10
CA ALA A 22 21.75 -7.53 -5.09
C ALA A 22 20.52 -6.94 -4.42
N VAL A 23 19.88 -5.98 -5.08
CA VAL A 23 18.63 -5.38 -4.63
C VAL A 23 17.68 -5.23 -5.81
N CYS A 24 16.39 -5.51 -5.61
CA CYS A 24 15.35 -5.20 -6.58
C CYS A 24 14.82 -3.78 -6.36
N ALA A 25 14.67 -3.04 -7.46
CA ALA A 25 14.02 -1.74 -7.51
C ALA A 25 13.20 -1.64 -8.81
N ASP A 26 11.88 -1.49 -8.68
CA ASP A 26 10.95 -1.53 -9.81
C ASP A 26 11.10 -2.84 -10.62
N LYS A 27 11.31 -2.75 -11.93
CA LYS A 27 11.49 -3.90 -12.85
C LYS A 27 12.95 -4.38 -13.00
N TYR A 28 13.85 -3.91 -12.13
CA TYR A 28 15.28 -4.18 -12.23
C TYR A 28 15.83 -4.78 -10.93
N MET A 29 16.73 -5.76 -11.06
CA MET A 29 17.63 -6.20 -10.00
C MET A 29 19.01 -5.62 -10.27
N VAL A 30 19.52 -4.83 -9.34
CA VAL A 30 20.85 -4.21 -9.40
C VAL A 30 21.83 -5.05 -8.58
N VAL A 31 22.93 -5.46 -9.20
CA VAL A 31 23.94 -6.35 -8.65
C VAL A 31 25.30 -5.65 -8.67
N TRP A 32 25.99 -5.68 -7.54
CA TRP A 32 27.29 -5.03 -7.42
C TRP A 32 28.26 -5.81 -6.52
N GLY A 33 29.55 -5.71 -6.84
CA GLY A 33 30.64 -6.28 -6.06
C GLY A 33 30.64 -7.80 -6.03
N GLY A 34 31.26 -8.35 -5.00
CA GLY A 34 31.49 -9.77 -4.82
C GLY A 34 32.89 -10.21 -5.23
N TYR A 35 33.05 -11.52 -5.19
CA TYR A 35 34.33 -12.20 -5.29
C TYR A 35 34.21 -13.41 -6.21
N ASN A 36 35.28 -13.71 -6.95
CA ASN A 36 35.41 -14.90 -7.78
C ASN A 36 36.87 -15.41 -7.68
N ASP A 37 37.05 -16.71 -7.39
CA ASP A 37 38.37 -17.34 -7.21
C ASP A 37 38.97 -17.90 -8.52
N ASP A 38 38.22 -17.93 -9.62
CA ASP A 38 38.71 -18.43 -10.91
C ASP A 38 39.49 -17.35 -11.68
N PHE A 39 40.70 -17.05 -11.21
CA PHE A 39 41.81 -16.52 -12.03
C PHE A 39 43.15 -16.77 -11.33
N ASN A 40 44.07 -17.51 -11.96
CA ASN A 40 45.41 -17.81 -11.44
C ASN A 40 46.47 -17.56 -12.55
N PRO A 41 47.69 -17.04 -12.32
CA PRO A 41 48.22 -15.93 -11.50
C PRO A 41 49.07 -14.91 -12.36
N PRO A 42 49.78 -13.88 -11.81
CA PRO A 42 49.90 -13.43 -10.41
C PRO A 42 49.45 -11.96 -10.14
N TYR A 43 48.62 -11.34 -10.98
CA TYR A 43 48.25 -9.92 -10.81
C TYR A 43 46.75 -9.59 -10.89
N THR A 44 45.85 -10.56 -11.01
CA THR A 44 44.40 -10.29 -11.07
C THR A 44 43.80 -10.24 -9.67
N GLU A 45 43.13 -9.14 -9.33
CA GLU A 45 42.44 -8.96 -8.05
C GLU A 45 41.27 -9.96 -7.93
N LYS A 46 41.19 -10.64 -6.78
CA LYS A 46 40.13 -11.64 -6.50
C LYS A 46 38.71 -11.04 -6.33
N TYR A 47 38.63 -9.71 -6.23
CA TYR A 47 37.35 -8.99 -6.15
C TYR A 47 36.90 -8.57 -7.54
N LEU A 48 35.59 -8.58 -7.76
CA LEU A 48 35.02 -8.16 -9.02
C LEU A 48 35.17 -6.64 -9.22
N PRO A 49 35.24 -6.18 -10.48
CA PRO A 49 35.47 -4.77 -10.79
C PRO A 49 34.47 -3.84 -10.09
N ALA A 50 34.97 -2.93 -9.25
CA ALA A 50 34.12 -2.07 -8.44
C ALA A 50 33.35 -1.02 -9.26
N ASN A 51 33.84 -0.68 -10.44
CA ASN A 51 33.19 0.25 -11.36
C ASN A 51 32.00 -0.38 -12.11
N GLU A 52 31.78 -1.69 -12.02
CA GLU A 52 30.74 -2.40 -12.76
C GLU A 52 29.47 -2.60 -11.94
N ILE A 53 28.35 -2.10 -12.48
CA ILE A 53 26.99 -2.30 -11.97
C ILE A 53 26.26 -3.19 -12.97
N TRP A 54 25.85 -4.37 -12.52
CA TRP A 54 25.10 -5.32 -13.33
C TRP A 54 23.61 -5.14 -13.07
N ILE A 55 22.81 -5.07 -14.12
CA ILE A 55 21.38 -4.77 -14.03
C ILE A 55 20.63 -5.86 -14.75
N TYR A 56 19.78 -6.58 -14.03
CA TYR A 56 18.92 -7.59 -14.59
C TYR A 56 17.50 -7.05 -14.72
N HIS A 57 16.94 -7.05 -15.93
CA HIS A 57 15.54 -6.72 -16.13
C HIS A 57 14.68 -7.95 -15.83
N THR A 58 13.87 -7.88 -14.78
CA THR A 58 13.16 -9.06 -14.26
C THR A 58 12.11 -9.61 -15.24
N GLU A 59 11.44 -8.72 -15.95
CA GLU A 59 10.41 -9.09 -16.94
C GLU A 59 10.98 -9.69 -18.24
N PHE A 60 12.03 -9.08 -18.80
CA PHE A 60 12.64 -9.53 -20.06
C PHE A 60 13.80 -10.51 -19.88
N LYS A 61 14.22 -10.76 -18.64
CA LYS A 61 15.29 -11.70 -18.26
C LYS A 61 16.64 -11.45 -18.92
N VAL A 62 16.98 -10.17 -19.11
CA VAL A 62 18.23 -9.73 -19.76
C VAL A 62 19.11 -8.91 -18.83
N TRP A 63 20.42 -9.06 -19.03
CA TRP A 63 21.45 -8.35 -18.28
C TRP A 63 21.99 -7.15 -19.06
N TYR A 64 22.25 -6.07 -18.32
CA TYR A 64 22.96 -4.88 -18.76
C TYR A 64 24.13 -4.62 -17.83
N LEU A 65 25.20 -4.04 -18.38
CA LEU A 65 26.37 -3.63 -17.63
C LEU A 65 26.53 -2.11 -17.73
N GLU A 66 26.51 -1.43 -16.59
CA GLU A 66 26.83 -0.02 -16.48
C GLU A 66 28.18 0.15 -15.79
N ARG A 67 28.97 1.13 -16.27
CA ARG A 67 30.27 1.45 -15.70
C ARG A 67 30.29 2.86 -15.17
N ARG A 68 30.69 3.02 -13.91
CA ARG A 68 30.76 4.33 -13.24
C ARG A 68 32.19 4.67 -12.87
N HIS A 69 32.56 5.94 -13.07
CA HIS A 69 33.87 6.44 -12.68
C HIS A 69 34.00 6.58 -11.16
N VAL A 70 32.94 7.07 -10.51
CA VAL A 70 32.81 7.06 -9.06
C VAL A 70 32.21 5.74 -8.66
N HIS A 71 32.88 5.03 -7.74
CA HIS A 71 32.38 3.76 -7.24
C HIS A 71 32.96 3.48 -5.85
N PRO A 72 32.31 2.61 -5.05
CA PRO A 72 32.88 2.12 -3.80
C PRO A 72 34.15 1.30 -4.05
N VAL A 73 34.91 1.01 -3.00
CA VAL A 73 36.03 0.05 -3.10
C VAL A 73 35.47 -1.36 -3.34
N ALA A 74 36.15 -2.17 -4.15
CA ALA A 74 35.73 -3.55 -4.39
C ALA A 74 35.67 -4.35 -3.08
N THR A 75 34.49 -4.88 -2.74
CA THR A 75 34.27 -5.64 -1.50
C THR A 75 33.43 -6.90 -1.73
N SER A 76 33.58 -7.84 -0.81
CA SER A 76 32.63 -8.94 -0.60
C SER A 76 32.05 -8.91 0.82
N GLY A 77 30.86 -9.46 0.98
CA GLY A 77 30.14 -9.47 2.25
C GLY A 77 29.69 -8.08 2.72
N ALA A 78 29.56 -7.10 1.83
CA ALA A 78 28.90 -5.84 2.14
C ALA A 78 27.40 -6.07 2.40
N THR A 79 26.75 -5.12 3.05
CA THR A 79 25.28 -5.12 3.20
C THR A 79 24.67 -4.00 2.38
N ALA A 80 23.47 -4.23 1.85
CA ALA A 80 22.73 -3.21 1.13
C ALA A 80 21.24 -3.25 1.45
N CYS A 81 20.60 -2.07 1.41
CA CYS A 81 19.16 -1.93 1.50
C CYS A 81 18.67 -0.78 0.63
N VAL A 82 17.38 -0.79 0.27
CA VAL A 82 16.76 0.23 -0.58
C VAL A 82 15.86 1.15 0.24
N GLY A 83 15.95 2.46 -0.01
CA GLY A 83 15.08 3.46 0.60
C GLY A 83 15.21 4.85 -0.02
N GLY A 84 14.10 5.57 -0.16
CA GLY A 84 14.10 6.94 -0.68
C GLY A 84 14.65 7.10 -2.10
N GLY A 85 14.55 6.05 -2.94
CA GLY A 85 15.09 6.05 -4.31
C GLY A 85 16.57 5.67 -4.44
N TYR A 86 17.23 5.30 -3.33
CA TYR A 86 18.64 4.93 -3.31
C TYR A 86 18.85 3.49 -2.83
N MET A 87 19.90 2.84 -3.32
CA MET A 87 20.52 1.68 -2.68
C MET A 87 21.65 2.17 -1.78
N TYR A 88 21.54 1.91 -0.47
CA TYR A 88 22.61 2.18 0.48
C TYR A 88 23.49 0.95 0.59
N LEU A 89 24.82 1.13 0.50
CA LEU A 89 25.83 0.09 0.61
C LEU A 89 26.73 0.40 1.79
N PHE A 90 26.90 -0.56 2.70
CA PHE A 90 27.77 -0.40 3.87
C PHE A 90 28.73 -1.57 4.06
N GLY A 91 29.97 -1.22 4.36
CA GLY A 91 31.00 -2.15 4.82
C GLY A 91 31.43 -3.18 3.78
N GLY A 92 31.85 -4.35 4.26
CA GLY A 92 32.42 -5.44 3.48
C GLY A 92 33.89 -5.69 3.79
N HIS A 93 34.46 -6.67 3.10
CA HIS A 93 35.87 -7.02 3.16
C HIS A 93 36.50 -6.69 1.82
N ALA A 94 37.51 -5.81 1.83
CA ALA A 94 38.28 -5.39 0.67
C ALA A 94 39.68 -6.05 0.70
N ARG A 95 40.51 -5.74 -0.31
CA ARG A 95 41.90 -6.22 -0.40
C ARG A 95 42.75 -5.88 0.83
N LEU A 96 42.53 -4.72 1.45
CA LEU A 96 43.27 -4.25 2.62
C LEU A 96 42.59 -4.60 3.96
N GLY A 97 41.50 -5.39 3.94
CA GLY A 97 40.75 -5.77 5.12
C GLY A 97 39.32 -5.20 5.12
N ASN A 98 38.67 -5.25 6.29
CA ASN A 98 37.31 -4.74 6.43
C ASN A 98 37.23 -3.22 6.26
N VAL A 99 36.11 -2.76 5.69
CA VAL A 99 35.77 -1.34 5.55
C VAL A 99 34.47 -1.01 6.31
N ASN A 100 34.25 0.26 6.60
CA ASN A 100 33.02 0.82 7.20
C ASN A 100 32.50 2.03 6.42
N ASP A 101 32.87 2.17 5.16
CA ASP A 101 32.34 3.24 4.32
C ASP A 101 30.84 3.01 4.06
N LEU A 102 30.09 4.12 4.02
CA LEU A 102 28.70 4.16 3.58
C LEU A 102 28.63 4.86 2.23
N TYR A 103 28.06 4.19 1.24
CA TYR A 103 27.79 4.74 -0.08
C TYR A 103 26.29 4.70 -0.36
N ARG A 104 25.80 5.58 -1.22
CA ARG A 104 24.49 5.45 -1.86
C ARG A 104 24.65 5.42 -3.37
N LEU A 105 23.84 4.58 -4.01
CA LEU A 105 23.64 4.54 -5.45
C LEU A 105 22.25 5.08 -5.74
N ASP A 106 22.15 6.12 -6.56
CA ASP A 106 20.87 6.57 -7.10
C ASP A 106 20.34 5.51 -8.08
N LEU A 107 19.17 4.95 -7.81
CA LEU A 107 18.62 3.84 -8.62
C LEU A 107 18.07 4.30 -9.98
N ASN A 108 17.90 5.60 -10.20
CA ASN A 108 17.47 6.15 -11.49
C ASN A 108 18.68 6.50 -12.38
N SER A 109 19.67 7.19 -11.82
CA SER A 109 20.85 7.65 -12.58
C SER A 109 22.01 6.65 -12.54
N LEU A 110 22.00 5.73 -11.58
CA LEU A 110 23.06 4.76 -11.29
C LEU A 110 24.39 5.42 -10.92
N GLU A 111 24.35 6.64 -10.41
CA GLU A 111 25.53 7.34 -9.92
C GLU A 111 25.79 7.03 -8.44
N TRP A 112 27.05 6.74 -8.12
CA TRP A 112 27.50 6.47 -6.77
C TRP A 112 27.91 7.76 -6.05
N GLU A 113 27.60 7.82 -4.77
CA GLU A 113 28.02 8.88 -3.87
C GLU A 113 28.51 8.29 -2.55
N LYS A 114 29.69 8.71 -2.11
CA LYS A 114 30.18 8.38 -0.77
C LYS A 114 29.50 9.31 0.24
N ILE A 115 28.84 8.73 1.23
CA ILE A 115 28.23 9.48 2.32
C ILE A 115 29.32 9.82 3.35
N LEU A 116 29.48 11.11 3.62
CA LEU A 116 30.42 11.62 4.61
C LEU A 116 29.64 12.07 5.86
N PRO A 117 29.83 11.41 7.02
CA PRO A 117 29.17 11.81 8.26
C PRO A 117 29.61 13.20 8.73
N GLU A 118 28.67 14.01 9.20
CA GLU A 118 28.94 15.30 9.85
C GLU A 118 29.19 15.11 11.35
N ASN A 119 30.20 15.76 11.91
CA ASN A 119 30.48 15.80 13.36
C ASN A 119 30.57 14.42 14.06
N ALA A 120 30.84 13.34 13.34
CA ALA A 120 30.89 12.00 13.93
C ALA A 120 32.12 11.83 14.84
N THR A 121 31.90 11.42 16.08
CA THR A 121 33.01 11.00 16.94
C THR A 121 33.43 9.58 16.58
N VAL A 122 34.66 9.19 16.90
CA VAL A 122 35.18 7.81 16.69
C VAL A 122 34.27 6.75 17.34
N ASN A 123 33.49 7.14 18.36
CA ASN A 123 32.59 6.26 19.08
C ASN A 123 31.23 6.06 18.38
N ASP A 124 30.84 6.93 17.46
CA ASP A 124 29.53 6.85 16.80
C ASP A 124 29.58 6.00 15.52
N VAL A 125 30.73 5.97 14.86
CA VAL A 125 30.92 5.27 13.57
C VAL A 125 30.99 3.76 13.80
N PRO A 126 30.25 2.93 13.04
CA PRO A 126 30.37 1.49 13.16
C PRO A 126 31.77 1.01 12.76
N SER A 127 32.28 0.03 13.49
CA SER A 127 33.59 -0.58 13.16
C SER A 127 33.61 -1.24 11.78
N PRO A 128 34.77 -1.27 11.09
CA PRO A 128 34.91 -1.97 9.82
C PRO A 128 34.52 -3.44 9.92
N ARG A 129 33.58 -3.89 9.09
CA ARG A 129 32.97 -5.22 9.17
C ARG A 129 32.36 -5.70 7.85
N ASP A 130 32.27 -7.01 7.69
CA ASP A 130 31.53 -7.71 6.63
C ASP A 130 30.43 -8.61 7.23
N LYS A 131 29.54 -9.11 6.38
CA LYS A 131 28.47 -10.05 6.71
C LYS A 131 27.52 -9.51 7.80
N ALA A 132 27.35 -8.20 7.84
CA ALA A 132 26.31 -7.52 8.59
C ALA A 132 25.00 -7.50 7.79
N VAL A 133 23.92 -7.09 8.44
CA VAL A 133 22.62 -6.85 7.79
C VAL A 133 22.25 -5.38 7.93
N SER A 134 21.48 -4.87 6.96
CA SER A 134 20.99 -3.49 6.98
C SER A 134 19.54 -3.40 6.56
N TRP A 135 18.87 -2.34 7.02
CA TRP A 135 17.53 -1.99 6.58
C TRP A 135 17.33 -0.48 6.63
N TYR A 136 16.37 -0.01 5.82
CA TYR A 136 15.94 1.38 5.79
C TYR A 136 14.60 1.53 6.52
N TYR A 137 14.50 2.53 7.39
CA TYR A 137 13.25 2.89 8.06
C TYR A 137 13.28 4.37 8.45
N ASP A 138 12.19 5.10 8.19
CA ASP A 138 12.02 6.50 8.60
C ASP A 138 13.24 7.41 8.32
N ARG A 139 13.73 7.39 7.08
CA ARG A 139 14.92 8.16 6.63
C ARG A 139 16.19 7.86 7.44
N LYS A 140 16.28 6.67 8.01
CA LYS A 140 17.46 6.20 8.72
C LYS A 140 17.94 4.88 8.12
N PHE A 141 19.26 4.75 8.01
CA PHE A 141 19.93 3.52 7.66
C PHE A 141 20.36 2.81 8.94
N TYR A 142 19.93 1.56 9.11
CA TYR A 142 20.30 0.73 10.25
C TYR A 142 21.25 -0.36 9.80
N THR A 143 22.24 -0.69 10.64
CA THR A 143 23.10 -1.87 10.46
C THR A 143 23.22 -2.63 11.76
N PHE A 144 23.21 -3.96 11.68
CA PHE A 144 23.32 -4.84 12.84
C PHE A 144 24.29 -6.00 12.62
N GLY A 145 25.07 -6.27 13.66
CA GLY A 145 26.03 -7.38 13.72
C GLY A 145 27.17 -7.29 12.70
N GLY A 146 27.70 -8.45 12.30
CA GLY A 146 28.82 -8.60 11.37
C GLY A 146 30.09 -9.16 12.00
N PHE A 147 31.10 -9.37 11.17
CA PHE A 147 32.44 -9.84 11.56
C PHE A 147 33.48 -8.81 11.09
N GLY A 148 34.39 -8.40 11.96
CA GLY A 148 35.22 -7.23 11.65
C GLY A 148 36.29 -6.94 12.68
N VAL A 149 37.01 -5.85 12.50
CA VAL A 149 38.01 -5.38 13.46
C VAL A 149 37.37 -4.45 14.50
N PRO A 150 37.87 -4.42 15.75
CA PRO A 150 37.41 -3.47 16.74
C PRO A 150 37.93 -2.06 16.43
N ILE A 151 37.19 -1.02 16.83
CA ILE A 151 37.71 0.36 16.86
C ILE A 151 38.55 0.52 18.14
N GLN A 152 39.74 1.12 18.04
CA GLN A 152 40.64 1.35 19.17
C GLN A 152 40.01 2.39 20.12
N GLY A 153 39.80 2.03 21.39
CA GLY A 153 39.09 2.87 22.39
C GLY A 153 37.62 2.51 22.65
N TYR A 154 37.05 1.55 21.90
CA TYR A 154 35.64 1.16 21.97
C TYR A 154 35.31 0.15 23.10
N LEU A 155 36.28 -0.20 23.95
CA LEU A 155 36.12 -1.12 25.09
C LEU A 155 35.64 -0.38 26.36
N GLY A 156 34.61 0.46 26.22
CA GLY A 156 33.88 1.03 27.34
C GLY A 156 32.68 0.15 27.70
N GLU A 157 32.83 -0.69 28.72
CA GLU A 157 31.80 -1.39 29.55
C GLU A 157 30.50 -1.91 28.90
N THR A 158 30.44 -2.20 27.60
CA THR A 158 29.40 -3.07 27.04
C THR A 158 30.01 -4.09 26.08
N ALA A 159 29.96 -5.38 26.44
CA ALA A 159 30.50 -6.52 25.71
C ALA A 159 29.77 -6.79 24.37
N SER A 160 29.83 -5.85 23.42
CA SER A 160 29.16 -5.92 22.12
C SER A 160 30.04 -6.44 20.98
N PHE A 161 31.32 -6.66 21.26
CA PHE A 161 32.30 -7.23 20.34
C PHE A 161 33.02 -8.41 21.00
N PHE A 162 33.17 -9.51 20.26
CA PHE A 162 33.78 -10.74 20.74
C PHE A 162 34.93 -11.11 19.81
N LEU A 163 36.16 -10.99 20.30
CA LEU A 163 37.36 -11.32 19.54
C LEU A 163 37.37 -12.82 19.19
N ASP A 164 37.69 -13.13 17.95
CA ASP A 164 37.94 -14.49 17.49
C ASP A 164 39.44 -14.77 17.55
N GLU A 165 39.84 -16.00 17.91
CA GLU A 165 41.27 -16.37 18.09
C GLU A 165 42.03 -16.50 16.75
N THR A 166 41.43 -16.05 15.65
CA THR A 166 41.99 -16.14 14.31
C THR A 166 42.99 -15.02 14.01
N PRO A 167 43.97 -15.24 13.11
CA PRO A 167 44.92 -14.22 12.71
C PRO A 167 44.22 -12.96 12.17
N GLY A 168 44.57 -11.78 12.67
CA GLY A 168 44.06 -10.49 12.18
C GLY A 168 43.21 -9.68 13.16
N ASN A 169 43.09 -10.10 14.42
CA ASN A 169 42.36 -9.39 15.49
C ASN A 169 40.92 -9.03 15.11
N ARG A 170 40.21 -9.95 14.44
CA ARG A 170 38.81 -9.79 14.03
C ARG A 170 37.88 -10.47 15.01
N GLY A 171 36.60 -10.12 14.97
CA GLY A 171 35.61 -10.61 15.92
C GLY A 171 34.17 -10.33 15.52
N TRP A 172 33.26 -10.87 16.32
CA TRP A 172 31.82 -10.89 16.12
C TRP A 172 31.16 -9.70 16.80
N ASN A 173 30.15 -9.11 16.16
CA ASN A 173 29.46 -7.93 16.67
C ASN A 173 27.95 -8.17 16.88
N ASN A 174 27.32 -7.52 17.88
CA ASN A 174 25.85 -7.40 18.04
C ASN A 174 25.39 -5.96 18.35
N GLN A 175 26.12 -4.99 17.83
CA GLN A 175 25.77 -3.59 17.91
C GLN A 175 24.74 -3.23 16.84
N LEU A 176 23.74 -2.44 17.24
CA LEU A 176 22.85 -1.74 16.35
C LEU A 176 23.42 -0.33 16.15
N CYS A 177 23.73 0.04 14.92
CA CYS A 177 24.16 1.39 14.56
C CYS A 177 23.15 2.01 13.60
N VAL A 178 22.94 3.32 13.73
CA VAL A 178 21.95 4.06 12.95
C VAL A 178 22.61 5.28 12.33
N PHE A 179 22.48 5.44 11.03
CA PHE A 179 22.82 6.66 10.33
C PHE A 179 21.54 7.42 9.99
N ASP A 180 21.43 8.63 10.50
CA ASP A 180 20.32 9.53 10.20
C ASP A 180 20.64 10.29 8.91
N LEU A 181 19.82 10.09 7.87
CA LEU A 181 20.04 10.68 6.54
C LEU A 181 19.61 12.15 6.46
N VAL A 182 18.99 12.68 7.51
CA VAL A 182 18.62 14.10 7.62
C VAL A 182 19.73 14.86 8.34
N THR A 183 20.19 14.36 9.49
CA THR A 183 21.26 15.02 10.27
C THR A 183 22.67 14.61 9.83
N MET A 184 22.78 13.64 8.92
CA MET A 184 24.04 13.09 8.39
C MET A 184 24.96 12.55 9.50
N GLN A 185 24.38 11.99 10.57
CA GLN A 185 25.11 11.53 11.74
C GLN A 185 24.91 10.05 12.03
N TRP A 186 26.00 9.39 12.45
CA TRP A 186 25.92 8.08 13.07
C TRP A 186 25.54 8.20 14.54
N SER A 187 24.84 7.18 15.04
CA SER A 187 24.55 7.02 16.46
C SER A 187 24.43 5.54 16.81
N VAL A 188 24.65 5.23 18.09
CA VAL A 188 24.42 3.91 18.67
C VAL A 188 23.23 4.03 19.62
N PRO A 189 22.00 3.72 19.16
CA PRO A 189 20.82 3.87 19.99
C PRO A 189 20.87 2.95 21.22
N THR A 190 20.34 3.44 22.33
CA THR A 190 20.08 2.59 23.50
C THR A 190 18.90 1.66 23.20
N THR A 191 19.14 0.35 23.30
CA THR A 191 18.10 -0.67 23.11
C THR A 191 17.71 -1.33 24.43
N THR A 192 16.46 -1.74 24.56
CA THR A 192 15.94 -2.49 25.71
C THR A 192 15.63 -3.96 25.33
N GLY A 193 15.44 -4.82 26.34
CA GLY A 193 15.13 -6.24 26.14
C GLY A 193 16.34 -7.11 25.77
N PRO A 194 16.15 -8.45 25.66
CA PRO A 194 17.25 -9.37 25.38
C PRO A 194 17.70 -9.29 23.92
N LYS A 195 18.88 -8.72 23.67
CA LYS A 195 19.45 -8.61 22.32
C LYS A 195 20.00 -9.94 21.80
N PRO A 196 20.05 -10.15 20.46
CA PRO A 196 20.74 -11.30 19.88
C PRO A 196 22.23 -11.35 20.28
N SER A 197 22.76 -12.57 20.37
CA SER A 197 24.21 -12.80 20.51
C SER A 197 24.99 -12.21 19.31
N ALA A 198 26.26 -11.89 19.52
CA ALA A 198 27.15 -11.43 18.45
C ALA A 198 27.20 -12.43 17.30
N ARG A 199 26.96 -11.96 16.07
CA ARG A 199 26.76 -12.86 14.93
C ARG A 199 27.05 -12.18 13.60
N ALA A 200 27.42 -12.99 12.63
CA ALA A 200 27.60 -12.58 11.25
C ALA A 200 26.85 -13.52 10.30
N ALA A 201 26.64 -13.10 9.06
CA ALA A 201 25.98 -13.88 8.01
C ALA A 201 24.58 -14.40 8.39
N HIS A 202 23.88 -13.60 9.21
CA HIS A 202 22.46 -13.73 9.53
C HIS A 202 21.64 -12.91 8.54
N THR A 203 20.32 -13.00 8.64
CA THR A 203 19.40 -12.20 7.81
C THR A 203 18.54 -11.28 8.66
N ALA A 204 18.07 -10.18 8.05
CA ALA A 204 17.12 -9.26 8.63
C ALA A 204 16.00 -8.95 7.63
N VAL A 205 14.75 -9.03 8.07
CA VAL A 205 13.59 -8.71 7.23
C VAL A 205 12.64 -7.78 7.99
N ARG A 206 12.28 -6.65 7.37
CA ARG A 206 11.41 -5.62 7.97
C ARG A 206 9.95 -5.81 7.55
N PHE A 207 9.06 -5.83 8.53
CA PHE A 207 7.60 -5.76 8.36
C PHE A 207 7.07 -4.57 9.17
N GLY A 208 6.70 -3.48 8.48
CA GLY A 208 6.27 -2.25 9.16
C GLY A 208 7.35 -1.70 10.10
N ASN A 209 7.01 -1.52 11.37
CA ASN A 209 7.94 -1.07 12.42
C ASN A 209 8.72 -2.21 13.10
N LYS A 210 8.64 -3.45 12.61
CA LYS A 210 9.32 -4.62 13.21
C LYS A 210 10.38 -5.18 12.28
N VAL A 211 11.52 -5.59 12.83
CA VAL A 211 12.61 -6.24 12.10
C VAL A 211 12.88 -7.60 12.69
N PHE A 212 12.76 -8.64 11.89
CA PHE A 212 13.02 -10.02 12.28
C PHE A 212 14.44 -10.41 11.88
N ILE A 213 15.22 -10.86 12.85
CA ILE A 213 16.57 -11.39 12.68
C ILE A 213 16.49 -12.91 12.73
N PHE A 214 17.09 -13.60 11.76
CA PHE A 214 17.13 -15.06 11.74
C PHE A 214 18.53 -15.61 11.48
N GLY A 215 18.89 -16.59 12.30
CA GLY A 215 20.08 -17.42 12.15
C GLY A 215 21.41 -16.66 12.23
N GLY A 216 22.36 -17.09 11.40
CA GLY A 216 23.74 -16.60 11.36
C GLY A 216 24.73 -17.54 12.02
N ARG A 217 25.94 -17.03 12.24
CA ARG A 217 27.05 -17.77 12.84
C ARG A 217 27.64 -16.98 14.00
N HIS A 218 27.99 -17.69 15.06
CA HIS A 218 28.85 -17.22 16.14
C HIS A 218 29.88 -18.31 16.46
N LEU A 219 31.17 -17.97 16.38
CA LEU A 219 32.27 -18.94 16.48
C LEU A 219 32.04 -20.12 15.50
N ASN A 220 32.00 -21.36 16.00
CA ASN A 220 31.77 -22.54 15.18
C ASN A 220 30.29 -22.92 15.04
N VAL A 221 29.38 -22.25 15.76
CA VAL A 221 27.95 -22.60 15.81
C VAL A 221 27.16 -21.78 14.80
N ARG A 222 26.29 -22.46 14.05
CA ARG A 222 25.23 -21.82 13.25
C ARG A 222 23.94 -21.78 14.05
N LEU A 223 23.27 -20.64 14.01
CA LEU A 223 22.11 -20.33 14.83
C LEU A 223 20.82 -20.51 14.01
N ASN A 224 19.71 -20.83 14.68
CA ASN A 224 18.36 -20.91 14.12
C ASN A 224 17.33 -20.10 14.94
N ASP A 225 17.78 -19.24 15.83
CA ASP A 225 16.92 -18.39 16.63
C ASP A 225 16.31 -17.26 15.79
N VAL A 226 15.09 -16.86 16.14
CA VAL A 226 14.39 -15.71 15.57
C VAL A 226 14.28 -14.64 16.65
N HIS A 227 14.73 -13.43 16.36
CA HIS A 227 14.55 -12.27 17.23
C HIS A 227 13.76 -11.19 16.50
N CYS A 228 13.03 -10.37 17.23
CA CYS A 228 12.34 -9.21 16.69
C CYS A 228 12.82 -7.94 17.38
N LEU A 229 13.15 -6.92 16.61
CA LEU A 229 13.36 -5.55 17.08
C LEU A 229 12.13 -4.71 16.73
N ASP A 230 11.51 -4.08 17.73
CA ASP A 230 10.54 -3.02 17.48
C ASP A 230 11.27 -1.69 17.28
N LEU A 231 11.16 -1.10 16.09
CA LEU A 231 11.84 0.15 15.71
C LEU A 231 11.23 1.38 16.38
N SER A 232 10.00 1.29 16.91
CA SER A 232 9.34 2.42 17.58
C SER A 232 9.77 2.57 19.03
N SER A 233 10.06 1.47 19.71
CA SER A 233 10.52 1.47 21.11
C SER A 233 12.00 1.10 21.26
N LEU A 234 12.65 0.63 20.19
CA LEU A 234 14.00 0.07 20.19
C LEU A 234 14.15 -1.09 21.20
N THR A 235 13.11 -1.92 21.29
CA THR A 235 13.05 -3.08 22.20
C THR A 235 13.23 -4.38 21.44
N TRP A 236 14.19 -5.19 21.87
CA TRP A 236 14.36 -6.56 21.41
C TRP A 236 13.40 -7.50 22.14
N SER A 237 12.80 -8.43 21.40
CA SER A 237 11.91 -9.44 21.96
C SER A 237 12.63 -10.54 22.74
N GLY A 238 13.96 -10.66 22.59
CA GLY A 238 14.65 -11.93 22.83
C GLY A 238 14.29 -12.98 21.79
N SER A 239 14.79 -14.21 22.00
CA SER A 239 14.49 -15.33 21.12
C SER A 239 13.00 -15.66 21.19
N LEU A 240 12.32 -15.58 20.05
CA LEU A 240 10.92 -15.94 19.93
C LEU A 240 10.75 -17.45 20.07
N CYS A 241 9.74 -17.87 20.84
CA CYS A 241 9.41 -19.27 21.01
C CYS A 241 8.61 -19.76 19.79
N ILE A 242 9.26 -20.53 18.92
CA ILE A 242 8.62 -21.16 17.75
C ILE A 242 8.51 -22.66 18.02
N ASN A 243 7.28 -23.17 18.01
CA ASN A 243 6.98 -24.59 18.22
C ASN A 243 6.69 -25.27 16.87
N GLY A 244 7.15 -26.52 16.72
CA GLY A 244 6.93 -27.32 15.50
C GLY A 244 8.17 -27.40 14.60
N PRO A 245 8.02 -27.91 13.36
CA PRO A 245 9.12 -28.00 12.41
C PRO A 245 9.71 -26.63 12.12
N HIS A 246 11.03 -26.50 12.13
CA HIS A 246 11.72 -25.24 11.87
C HIS A 246 13.02 -25.51 11.11
N PRO A 247 13.55 -24.52 10.37
CA PRO A 247 14.84 -24.65 9.70
C PRO A 247 15.97 -24.97 10.70
N GLU A 248 16.92 -25.79 10.25
CA GLU A 248 18.18 -26.01 10.97
C GLU A 248 19.02 -24.72 11.03
N GLY A 249 19.91 -24.64 12.02
CA GLY A 249 20.85 -23.54 12.19
C GLY A 249 21.73 -23.32 10.97
N ARG A 250 21.73 -22.09 10.46
CA ARG A 250 22.34 -21.76 9.17
C ARG A 250 22.94 -20.35 9.13
N SER A 251 23.98 -20.21 8.31
CA SER A 251 24.59 -18.92 7.96
C SER A 251 24.76 -18.82 6.44
N TRP A 252 25.01 -17.61 5.93
CA TRP A 252 25.12 -17.33 4.47
C TRP A 252 23.88 -17.75 3.66
N HIS A 253 22.73 -17.80 4.34
CA HIS A 253 21.41 -17.95 3.74
C HIS A 253 20.85 -16.58 3.41
N THR A 254 19.76 -16.54 2.67
CA THR A 254 19.00 -15.32 2.42
C THR A 254 17.62 -15.39 3.03
N ALA A 255 17.05 -14.22 3.31
CA ALA A 255 15.66 -14.09 3.71
C ALA A 255 15.02 -12.88 3.03
N SER A 256 13.74 -12.96 2.70
CA SER A 256 13.02 -11.93 1.96
C SER A 256 11.55 -11.83 2.39
N ALA A 257 11.00 -10.62 2.37
CA ALA A 257 9.58 -10.41 2.67
C ALA A 257 8.72 -10.69 1.43
N LEU A 258 7.91 -11.75 1.45
CA LEU A 258 7.00 -12.10 0.35
C LEU A 258 5.69 -11.29 0.39
N SER A 259 5.27 -10.87 1.57
CA SER A 259 4.04 -10.13 1.81
C SER A 259 4.11 -9.49 3.19
N HIS A 260 3.08 -8.78 3.64
CA HIS A 260 3.04 -8.13 4.94
C HIS A 260 3.31 -9.02 6.18
N ASN A 261 3.23 -10.36 6.06
CA ASN A 261 3.40 -11.29 7.18
C ASN A 261 4.23 -12.56 6.88
N ARG A 262 4.77 -12.71 5.67
CA ARG A 262 5.49 -13.94 5.28
C ARG A 262 6.95 -13.64 4.96
N MET A 263 7.85 -14.31 5.68
CA MET A 263 9.29 -14.26 5.46
C MET A 263 9.76 -15.56 4.81
N PHE A 264 10.29 -15.47 3.59
CA PHE A 264 10.91 -16.58 2.88
C PHE A 264 12.38 -16.71 3.26
N VAL A 265 12.87 -17.93 3.43
CA VAL A 265 14.26 -18.27 3.71
C VAL A 265 14.72 -19.35 2.75
N TYR A 266 15.92 -19.20 2.20
CA TYR A 266 16.51 -20.20 1.31
C TYR A 266 17.99 -20.47 1.57
N GLY A 267 18.34 -21.75 1.47
CA GLY A 267 19.71 -22.22 1.44
C GLY A 267 20.52 -21.89 2.69
N GLY A 268 21.83 -21.70 2.49
CA GLY A 268 22.81 -21.44 3.53
C GLY A 268 23.71 -22.64 3.82
N PHE A 269 24.38 -22.58 4.97
CA PHE A 269 25.42 -23.53 5.36
C PHE A 269 25.30 -23.88 6.83
N THR A 270 25.30 -25.18 7.16
CA THR A 270 25.09 -25.71 8.51
C THR A 270 26.37 -25.74 9.36
N THR A 271 26.24 -26.12 10.63
CA THR A 271 27.37 -26.42 11.53
C THR A 271 28.16 -27.66 11.08
N SER A 272 27.48 -28.64 10.48
CA SER A 272 28.06 -29.89 9.94
C SER A 272 28.71 -29.71 8.55
N CYS A 273 28.99 -28.47 8.16
CA CYS A 273 29.60 -28.09 6.88
C CYS A 273 28.80 -28.55 5.65
N GLN A 274 27.47 -28.57 5.74
CA GLN A 274 26.60 -28.95 4.63
C GLN A 274 25.98 -27.72 3.97
N PRO A 275 26.13 -27.55 2.65
CA PRO A 275 25.32 -26.62 1.85
C PRO A 275 23.84 -27.02 1.86
N LEU A 276 22.96 -26.03 1.94
CA LEU A 276 21.51 -26.22 1.99
C LEU A 276 20.83 -25.75 0.71
N ASN A 277 19.76 -26.45 0.34
CA ASN A 277 18.88 -26.16 -0.79
C ASN A 277 17.40 -26.09 -0.38
N ASP A 278 17.11 -26.11 0.91
CA ASP A 278 15.76 -26.07 1.44
C ASP A 278 15.18 -24.64 1.46
N SER A 279 13.85 -24.56 1.33
CA SER A 279 13.09 -23.32 1.38
C SER A 279 12.06 -23.35 2.49
N TRP A 280 11.94 -22.25 3.22
CA TRP A 280 11.05 -22.11 4.36
C TRP A 280 10.29 -20.79 4.32
N ILE A 281 9.07 -20.81 4.81
CA ILE A 281 8.27 -19.60 5.05
C ILE A 281 7.97 -19.52 6.55
N LEU A 282 8.32 -18.40 7.18
CA LEU A 282 7.83 -18.03 8.50
C LEU A 282 6.61 -17.11 8.34
N ASP A 283 5.47 -17.53 8.89
CA ASP A 283 4.36 -16.62 9.15
C ASP A 283 4.61 -15.88 10.47
N ILE A 284 4.82 -14.57 10.41
CA ILE A 284 5.18 -13.77 11.58
C ILE A 284 3.98 -13.47 12.50
N THR A 285 2.75 -13.74 12.06
CA THR A 285 1.54 -13.51 12.88
C THR A 285 1.32 -14.64 13.87
N CYS A 286 1.51 -15.89 13.44
CA CYS A 286 1.40 -17.07 14.30
C CYS A 286 2.76 -17.66 14.73
N LEU A 287 3.87 -17.11 14.21
CA LEU A 287 5.24 -17.57 14.45
C LEU A 287 5.43 -19.05 14.12
N GLN A 288 4.96 -19.46 12.94
CA GLN A 288 5.06 -20.84 12.46
C GLN A 288 5.86 -20.93 11.16
N TRP A 289 6.79 -21.87 11.13
CA TRP A 289 7.56 -22.23 9.94
C TRP A 289 6.81 -23.27 9.11
N THR A 290 6.85 -23.11 7.79
CA THR A 290 6.38 -24.09 6.82
C THR A 290 7.50 -24.33 5.80
N GLN A 291 7.94 -25.58 5.67
CA GLN A 291 8.90 -25.97 4.63
C GLN A 291 8.18 -26.08 3.28
N LEU A 292 8.72 -25.43 2.25
CA LEU A 292 8.20 -25.59 0.90
C LEU A 292 8.81 -26.86 0.29
N THR A 293 7.97 -27.86 0.05
CA THR A 293 8.40 -29.17 -0.47
C THR A 293 8.23 -29.31 -1.98
N HIS A 294 7.52 -28.38 -2.63
CA HIS A 294 7.29 -28.39 -4.07
C HIS A 294 8.52 -27.95 -4.89
N PHE A 295 9.42 -27.18 -4.28
CA PHE A 295 10.67 -26.73 -4.88
C PHE A 295 11.84 -27.62 -4.41
N ARG A 296 11.82 -28.91 -4.78
CA ARG A 296 12.99 -29.78 -4.60
C ARG A 296 14.00 -29.52 -5.71
N ASN A 297 14.62 -28.34 -5.70
CA ASN A 297 15.76 -28.09 -6.57
C ASN A 297 17.02 -28.64 -5.89
N ASN A 298 17.75 -29.55 -6.53
CA ASN A 298 18.97 -30.13 -5.98
C ASN A 298 20.18 -29.17 -6.08
N ARG A 299 19.92 -27.86 -6.01
CA ARG A 299 20.88 -26.77 -6.20
C ARG A 299 21.08 -26.03 -4.89
N PRO A 300 21.95 -26.52 -4.00
CA PRO A 300 22.31 -25.77 -2.81
C PRO A 300 22.86 -24.39 -3.17
N ARG A 301 22.59 -23.41 -2.31
CA ARG A 301 23.12 -22.05 -2.47
C ARG A 301 23.55 -21.53 -1.10
N LEU A 302 24.80 -21.11 -0.98
CA LEU A 302 25.28 -20.28 0.12
C LEU A 302 25.99 -19.05 -0.42
N TRP A 303 26.00 -17.98 0.38
CA TRP A 303 26.65 -16.70 0.06
C TRP A 303 26.14 -16.04 -1.22
N HIS A 304 24.93 -16.43 -1.61
CA HIS A 304 24.10 -15.85 -2.66
C HIS A 304 23.35 -14.63 -2.14
N THR A 305 22.69 -13.92 -3.04
CA THR A 305 21.73 -12.87 -2.70
C THR A 305 20.32 -13.29 -3.10
N ALA A 306 19.32 -12.75 -2.41
CA ALA A 306 17.93 -12.91 -2.79
C ALA A 306 17.25 -11.55 -2.78
N SER A 307 16.40 -11.31 -3.77
CA SER A 307 15.59 -10.10 -3.87
C SER A 307 14.22 -10.43 -4.44
N VAL A 308 13.20 -9.70 -3.99
CA VAL A 308 11.81 -9.90 -4.43
C VAL A 308 11.55 -9.01 -5.63
N SER A 309 11.13 -9.59 -6.75
CA SER A 309 10.74 -8.85 -7.95
C SER A 309 9.39 -8.14 -7.75
N GLN A 310 9.04 -7.24 -8.67
CA GLN A 310 7.72 -6.61 -8.69
C GLN A 310 6.57 -7.62 -8.78
N ASP A 311 6.81 -8.77 -9.39
CA ASP A 311 5.85 -9.86 -9.55
C ASP A 311 5.76 -10.79 -8.31
N GLN A 312 6.39 -10.43 -7.20
CA GLN A 312 6.49 -11.25 -5.96
C GLN A 312 7.26 -12.57 -6.13
N ASP A 313 8.04 -12.69 -7.21
CA ASP A 313 8.98 -13.80 -7.38
C ASP A 313 10.25 -13.53 -6.58
N VAL A 314 10.80 -14.54 -5.91
CA VAL A 314 12.10 -14.41 -5.25
C VAL A 314 13.18 -14.81 -6.23
N LEU A 315 14.03 -13.85 -6.59
CA LEU A 315 15.18 -14.05 -7.45
C LEU A 315 16.41 -14.30 -6.58
N ILE A 316 17.01 -15.48 -6.73
CA ILE A 316 18.24 -15.88 -6.05
C ILE A 316 19.37 -15.88 -7.05
N TYR A 317 20.38 -15.04 -6.83
CA TYR A 317 21.45 -14.85 -7.79
C TYR A 317 22.82 -15.16 -7.20
N GLY A 318 23.63 -15.87 -8.00
CA GLY A 318 24.99 -16.28 -7.68
C GLY A 318 25.11 -17.16 -6.43
N GLY A 319 26.25 -17.08 -5.75
CA GLY A 319 26.56 -17.92 -4.60
C GLY A 319 27.34 -19.19 -5.00
N CYS A 320 27.41 -20.14 -4.08
CA CYS A 320 28.17 -21.39 -4.24
C CYS A 320 27.30 -22.60 -3.89
N GLU A 321 27.50 -23.72 -4.60
CA GLU A 321 26.78 -24.98 -4.39
C GLU A 321 27.46 -25.90 -3.37
N ASN A 322 28.79 -25.91 -3.31
CA ASN A 322 29.55 -26.87 -2.53
C ASN A 322 30.12 -26.29 -1.23
N ASN A 323 30.79 -27.14 -0.44
CA ASN A 323 31.39 -26.75 0.82
C ASN A 323 32.58 -25.80 0.59
N ILE A 324 32.39 -24.51 0.85
CA ILE A 324 33.44 -23.49 0.70
C ILE A 324 34.63 -23.63 1.66
N LEU A 325 34.53 -24.51 2.66
CA LEU A 325 35.63 -24.81 3.58
C LEU A 325 36.46 -26.03 3.12
N ASP A 326 36.06 -26.68 2.03
CA ASP A 326 36.79 -27.78 1.43
C ASP A 326 37.79 -27.25 0.40
N TYR A 327 39.08 -27.39 0.69
CA TYR A 327 40.15 -26.91 -0.20
C TYR A 327 40.53 -27.94 -1.28
N GLU A 328 40.00 -29.16 -1.22
CA GLU A 328 40.29 -30.22 -2.20
C GLU A 328 39.37 -30.14 -3.44
N HIS A 329 38.20 -29.51 -3.29
CA HIS A 329 37.23 -29.28 -4.36
C HIS A 329 37.17 -27.79 -4.72
N LEU A 330 37.31 -27.46 -6.00
CA LEU A 330 37.12 -26.08 -6.48
C LEU A 330 35.70 -25.62 -6.14
N SER A 331 35.56 -24.43 -5.58
CA SER A 331 34.25 -23.87 -5.25
C SER A 331 33.41 -23.68 -6.51
N GLU A 332 32.24 -24.30 -6.57
CA GLU A 332 31.32 -24.18 -7.72
C GLU A 332 30.51 -22.88 -7.59
N ILE A 333 31.14 -21.76 -7.95
CA ILE A 333 30.55 -20.42 -7.92
C ILE A 333 29.58 -20.29 -9.09
N GLN A 334 28.40 -19.73 -8.82
CA GLN A 334 27.31 -19.65 -9.78
C GLN A 334 27.15 -18.23 -10.33
N SER A 335 26.64 -18.16 -11.56
CA SER A 335 26.20 -16.94 -12.25
C SER A 335 24.73 -17.03 -12.69
N ASP A 336 24.01 -18.09 -12.28
CA ASP A 336 22.61 -18.30 -12.61
C ASP A 336 21.65 -17.56 -11.66
N ILE A 337 20.39 -17.44 -12.10
CA ILE A 337 19.28 -16.96 -11.28
C ILE A 337 18.34 -18.15 -11.03
N LEU A 338 18.07 -18.45 -9.77
CA LEU A 338 16.95 -19.30 -9.39
C LEU A 338 15.74 -18.39 -9.12
N GLU A 339 14.65 -18.64 -9.84
CA GLU A 339 13.39 -17.90 -9.69
C GLU A 339 12.39 -18.77 -8.91
N PHE A 340 12.05 -18.32 -7.71
CA PHE A 340 11.02 -18.96 -6.89
C PHE A 340 9.72 -18.20 -7.05
N GLN A 341 8.81 -18.81 -7.80
CA GLN A 341 7.45 -18.34 -7.91
C GLN A 341 6.72 -18.62 -6.59
N THR A 342 6.47 -17.57 -5.81
CA THR A 342 5.78 -17.72 -4.52
C THR A 342 4.27 -17.51 -4.60
N GLU A 343 3.78 -16.98 -5.73
CA GLU A 343 2.36 -16.76 -6.06
C GLU A 343 2.07 -17.05 -7.55
N PRO A 344 0.83 -17.41 -7.94
CA PRO A 344 0.48 -17.61 -9.34
C PRO A 344 0.72 -16.35 -10.20
N TYR A 345 1.26 -16.51 -11.42
CA TYR A 345 1.39 -15.40 -12.35
C TYR A 345 0.02 -14.82 -12.70
N THR A 346 -0.03 -13.51 -12.95
CA THR A 346 -1.23 -12.86 -13.46
C THR A 346 -1.65 -13.49 -14.80
N LEU A 347 -2.95 -13.56 -15.07
CA LEU A 347 -3.47 -14.05 -16.35
C LEU A 347 -2.85 -13.29 -17.54
N LYS A 348 -2.63 -11.98 -17.37
CA LYS A 348 -1.92 -11.15 -18.35
C LYS A 348 -0.52 -11.70 -18.63
N LYS A 349 0.32 -11.94 -17.61
CA LYS A 349 1.68 -12.49 -17.78
C LYS A 349 1.62 -13.85 -18.48
N LEU A 350 0.71 -14.74 -18.06
CA LEU A 350 0.51 -16.04 -18.70
C LEU A 350 0.09 -15.94 -20.17
N CYS A 351 -0.84 -15.06 -20.50
CA CYS A 351 -1.28 -14.82 -21.88
C CYS A 351 -0.15 -14.23 -22.73
N MET A 352 0.61 -13.27 -22.20
CA MET A 352 1.74 -12.65 -22.90
C MET A 352 2.86 -13.66 -23.19
N GLU A 353 3.22 -14.50 -22.20
CA GLU A 353 4.18 -15.59 -22.41
C GLU A 353 3.68 -16.61 -23.44
N CYS A 354 2.39 -16.96 -23.41
CA CYS A 354 1.79 -17.87 -24.38
C CYS A 354 1.84 -17.30 -25.80
N VAL A 355 1.41 -16.04 -26.00
CA VAL A 355 1.46 -15.36 -27.29
C VAL A 355 2.90 -15.30 -27.83
N TYR A 356 3.87 -15.03 -26.96
CA TYR A 356 5.28 -15.03 -27.32
C TYR A 356 5.82 -16.42 -27.72
N GLN A 357 5.47 -17.46 -26.94
CA GLN A 357 5.89 -18.83 -27.19
C GLN A 357 5.42 -19.35 -28.56
N PHE A 358 4.24 -18.90 -29.00
CA PHE A 358 3.65 -19.31 -30.28
C PHE A 358 3.78 -18.28 -31.40
N ARG A 359 4.67 -17.29 -31.25
CA ARG A 359 4.86 -16.17 -32.19
C ARG A 359 5.04 -16.59 -33.66
N THR A 360 5.81 -17.64 -33.91
CA THR A 360 6.09 -18.14 -35.27
C THR A 360 4.83 -18.69 -35.95
N ARG A 361 3.83 -19.14 -35.18
CA ARG A 361 2.55 -19.62 -35.68
C ARG A 361 1.54 -18.50 -35.95
N LEU A 362 1.78 -17.29 -35.43
CA LEU A 362 0.93 -16.13 -35.67
C LEU A 362 1.16 -15.49 -37.05
N GLY A 363 2.32 -15.70 -37.66
CA GLY A 363 2.60 -15.25 -39.03
C GLY A 363 2.30 -13.76 -39.24
N SER A 364 1.54 -13.41 -40.28
CA SER A 364 1.15 -12.02 -40.57
C SER A 364 0.25 -11.38 -39.51
N GLN A 365 -0.31 -12.15 -38.58
CA GLN A 365 -1.15 -11.64 -37.49
C GLN A 365 -0.31 -11.07 -36.33
N TRP A 366 0.99 -11.37 -36.28
CA TRP A 366 1.93 -10.79 -35.32
C TRP A 366 1.88 -9.26 -35.34
N GLU A 367 1.90 -8.67 -36.53
CA GLU A 367 1.86 -7.21 -36.75
C GLU A 367 0.48 -6.59 -36.48
N SER A 368 -0.56 -7.43 -36.29
CA SER A 368 -1.94 -6.98 -36.02
C SER A 368 -2.30 -6.97 -34.53
N LEU A 369 -1.38 -7.37 -33.65
CA LEU A 369 -1.57 -7.34 -32.21
C LEU A 369 -1.79 -5.89 -31.71
N PRO A 370 -2.58 -5.68 -30.64
CA PRO A 370 -2.74 -4.37 -30.02
C PRO A 370 -1.37 -3.75 -29.71
N ARG A 371 -1.19 -2.47 -30.00
CA ARG A 371 0.14 -1.82 -30.01
C ARG A 371 0.93 -2.00 -28.72
N SER A 372 0.27 -1.95 -27.55
CA SER A 372 0.92 -2.20 -26.25
C SER A 372 1.41 -3.64 -26.06
N ILE A 373 0.71 -4.62 -26.64
CA ILE A 373 1.07 -6.04 -26.62
C ILE A 373 2.17 -6.30 -27.66
N TYR A 374 2.01 -5.76 -28.87
CA TYR A 374 3.00 -5.82 -29.94
C TYR A 374 4.34 -5.20 -29.51
N ASP A 375 4.35 -3.97 -29.00
CA ASP A 375 5.57 -3.27 -28.58
C ASP A 375 6.30 -4.05 -27.47
N TRP A 376 5.54 -4.68 -26.56
CA TRP A 376 6.09 -5.53 -25.52
C TRP A 376 6.72 -6.81 -26.08
N LEU A 377 5.97 -7.54 -26.93
CA LEU A 377 6.40 -8.81 -27.52
C LEU A 377 7.54 -8.63 -28.50
N HIS A 378 7.52 -7.57 -29.30
CA HIS A 378 8.57 -7.22 -30.25
C HIS A 378 9.84 -6.80 -29.52
N LYS A 379 9.73 -6.10 -28.38
CA LYS A 379 10.90 -5.80 -27.54
C LYS A 379 11.49 -7.08 -26.94
N LYS A 380 10.65 -8.02 -26.49
CA LYS A 380 11.07 -9.33 -26.01
C LYS A 380 11.73 -10.17 -27.12
N GLU A 381 11.14 -10.22 -28.31
CA GLU A 381 11.68 -10.91 -29.49
C GLU A 381 13.03 -10.34 -29.93
N GLY A 382 13.16 -9.01 -29.96
CA GLY A 382 14.42 -8.35 -30.29
C GLY A 382 15.55 -8.67 -29.29
N LEU A 383 15.22 -8.89 -28.03
CA LEU A 383 16.17 -9.29 -26.99
C LEU A 383 16.56 -10.77 -27.13
N ASP A 384 15.60 -11.67 -27.39
CA ASP A 384 15.88 -13.10 -27.58
C ASP A 384 16.66 -13.39 -28.87
N ILE A 385 16.39 -12.68 -29.98
CA ILE A 385 17.16 -12.80 -31.23
C ILE A 385 18.61 -12.34 -30.99
N GLN A 386 18.81 -11.25 -30.24
CA GLN A 386 20.15 -10.82 -29.85
C GLN A 386 20.87 -11.85 -28.97
N LEU A 387 20.14 -12.53 -28.08
CA LEU A 387 20.67 -13.62 -27.24
C LEU A 387 21.07 -14.85 -28.08
N LEU A 388 20.24 -15.27 -29.03
CA LEU A 388 20.50 -16.39 -29.95
C LEU A 388 21.67 -16.12 -30.90
N MET A 389 21.75 -14.92 -31.48
CA MET A 389 22.88 -14.52 -32.33
C MET A 389 24.21 -14.45 -31.56
N TRP A 390 24.16 -14.28 -30.23
CA TRP A 390 25.34 -14.27 -29.37
C TRP A 390 25.74 -15.68 -28.93
N LEU A 391 24.78 -16.55 -28.62
CA LEU A 391 25.01 -17.97 -28.32
C LEU A 391 25.57 -18.74 -29.53
N ASP A 392 25.15 -18.42 -30.76
CA ASP A 392 25.73 -18.99 -31.98
C ASP A 392 27.20 -18.55 -32.23
N SER A 393 27.70 -17.55 -31.50
CA SER A 393 29.10 -17.07 -31.61
C SER A 393 30.06 -17.72 -30.60
N ASP A 394 29.55 -18.41 -29.58
CA ASP A 394 30.33 -19.14 -28.57
C ASP A 394 29.75 -20.57 -28.39
N SER A 395 30.40 -21.53 -29.04
CA SER A 395 30.28 -23.01 -28.94
C SER A 395 29.34 -23.75 -29.91
N ASP A 396 30.01 -24.51 -30.79
CA ASP A 396 29.52 -25.72 -31.43
C ASP A 396 29.02 -26.73 -30.37
N SER A 397 27.73 -27.02 -30.34
CA SER A 397 27.23 -28.40 -30.18
C SER A 397 25.73 -28.48 -30.39
N GLU A 398 25.32 -29.24 -31.41
CA GLU A 398 23.94 -29.64 -31.64
C GLU A 398 23.48 -30.62 -30.56
N ALA A 399 22.32 -30.35 -29.95
CA ALA A 399 21.52 -31.37 -29.30
C ALA A 399 20.04 -31.15 -29.63
N GLY A 400 19.51 -32.02 -30.50
CA GLY A 400 18.10 -32.05 -30.87
C GLY A 400 17.21 -32.56 -29.73
N TYR A 401 16.03 -31.97 -29.63
CA TYR A 401 14.89 -32.56 -28.93
C TYR A 401 13.71 -32.60 -29.90
N GLY A 402 13.21 -33.82 -30.14
CA GLY A 402 12.09 -34.09 -31.02
C GLY A 402 10.76 -33.79 -30.34
N ASP A 403 9.95 -32.97 -30.99
CA ASP A 403 8.55 -32.71 -30.64
C ASP A 403 7.63 -33.65 -31.43
N THR A 404 6.94 -34.55 -30.73
CA THR A 404 5.69 -35.13 -31.23
C THR A 404 4.65 -35.17 -30.13
N LEU A 405 3.77 -34.15 -30.10
CA LEU A 405 2.48 -34.15 -29.39
C LEU A 405 1.44 -33.41 -30.27
N PRO A 406 0.14 -33.79 -30.20
CA PRO A 406 -0.83 -33.59 -31.29
C PRO A 406 -1.38 -32.17 -31.41
N ASP A 407 -1.79 -31.83 -32.64
CA ASP A 407 -2.37 -30.55 -33.05
C ASP A 407 -3.64 -30.18 -32.25
N PHE A 408 -3.53 -29.17 -31.38
CA PHE A 408 -4.66 -28.50 -30.74
C PHE A 408 -4.83 -27.08 -31.31
N ASP A 409 -6.10 -26.69 -31.53
CA ASP A 409 -6.49 -25.38 -32.03
C ASP A 409 -6.28 -24.28 -30.97
N MET A 410 -5.13 -23.62 -31.05
CA MET A 410 -4.66 -22.60 -30.10
C MET A 410 -5.38 -21.25 -30.21
N PHE A 411 -5.97 -20.94 -31.36
CA PHE A 411 -6.52 -19.60 -31.62
C PHE A 411 -7.81 -19.36 -30.84
N GLY A 412 -8.61 -20.41 -30.64
CA GLY A 412 -9.81 -20.39 -29.79
C GLY A 412 -9.48 -20.23 -28.31
N ILE A 413 -8.36 -20.78 -27.83
CA ILE A 413 -7.96 -20.72 -26.42
C ILE A 413 -7.33 -19.37 -26.08
N ILE A 414 -6.48 -18.82 -26.96
CA ILE A 414 -5.81 -17.53 -26.76
C ILE A 414 -6.81 -16.37 -26.91
N SER A 415 -7.72 -16.46 -27.89
CA SER A 415 -8.78 -15.45 -28.05
C SER A 415 -9.87 -15.57 -26.98
N ALA A 416 -10.18 -16.77 -26.48
CA ALA A 416 -11.09 -16.92 -25.34
C ALA A 416 -10.45 -16.43 -24.04
N ALA A 417 -9.19 -16.77 -23.74
CA ALA A 417 -8.52 -16.37 -22.50
C ALA A 417 -8.31 -14.85 -22.37
N LEU A 418 -8.12 -14.14 -23.48
CA LEU A 418 -8.00 -12.67 -23.50
C LEU A 418 -9.36 -11.95 -23.52
N ILE A 419 -10.47 -12.65 -23.78
CA ILE A 419 -11.82 -12.06 -23.89
C ILE A 419 -12.75 -12.50 -22.74
N THR A 420 -12.42 -13.55 -21.99
CA THR A 420 -13.32 -14.15 -20.98
C THR A 420 -12.71 -14.16 -19.58
N GLU A 421 -12.67 -12.98 -18.94
CA GLU A 421 -12.82 -12.89 -17.48
C GLU A 421 -14.29 -13.13 -17.08
N ASP A 422 -14.91 -14.25 -17.51
CA ASP A 422 -16.10 -14.79 -16.84
C ASP A 422 -16.52 -16.18 -17.40
N THR A 423 -16.63 -17.17 -16.49
CA THR A 423 -17.33 -18.48 -16.54
C THR A 423 -16.65 -19.80 -17.03
N PHE A 424 -16.62 -20.73 -16.06
CA PHE A 424 -16.62 -22.21 -15.98
C PHE A 424 -16.65 -23.18 -17.22
N VAL A 425 -15.69 -24.14 -17.20
CA VAL A 425 -15.81 -25.63 -17.25
C VAL A 425 -16.11 -26.45 -18.54
N TRP A 426 -15.10 -27.29 -18.85
CA TRP A 426 -15.04 -28.70 -19.32
C TRP A 426 -15.13 -29.18 -20.79
N ARG A 427 -14.37 -30.27 -20.97
CA ARG A 427 -13.97 -31.08 -22.14
C ARG A 427 -15.13 -31.62 -23.00
N LEU A 428 -14.81 -31.90 -24.28
CA LEU A 428 -15.07 -33.22 -24.88
C LEU A 428 -14.18 -33.46 -26.12
N CYS A 429 -13.43 -34.56 -26.09
CA CYS A 429 -12.78 -35.20 -27.23
C CYS A 429 -13.80 -36.03 -28.01
N THR A 430 -13.74 -36.08 -29.34
CA THR A 430 -13.40 -37.27 -30.16
C THR A 430 -13.77 -37.09 -31.65
N PRO A 431 -13.13 -37.86 -32.56
CA PRO A 431 -12.95 -37.49 -33.96
C PRO A 431 -13.88 -38.27 -34.89
N THR A 432 -14.40 -37.62 -35.93
CA THR A 432 -14.79 -38.33 -37.16
C THR A 432 -14.40 -37.55 -38.41
N LYS A 433 -13.90 -38.31 -39.39
CA LYS A 433 -13.22 -37.89 -40.62
C LYS A 433 -14.14 -37.04 -41.52
N MET A 434 -14.16 -35.73 -41.30
CA MET A 434 -14.50 -34.78 -42.37
C MET A 434 -13.20 -34.19 -42.92
N SER A 435 -13.11 -34.02 -44.24
CA SER A 435 -11.91 -33.42 -44.84
C SER A 435 -11.70 -32.00 -44.30
N VAL A 436 -10.44 -31.64 -44.04
CA VAL A 436 -10.04 -30.33 -43.48
C VAL A 436 -10.70 -29.18 -44.23
N LYS A 437 -10.90 -29.28 -45.55
CA LYS A 437 -11.57 -28.24 -46.34
C LYS A 437 -13.07 -28.11 -46.03
N SER A 438 -13.77 -29.21 -45.82
CA SER A 438 -15.19 -29.20 -45.44
C SER A 438 -15.39 -28.69 -44.03
N ILE A 439 -14.48 -29.03 -43.11
CA ILE A 439 -14.46 -28.50 -41.74
C ILE A 439 -14.15 -27.01 -41.78
N VAL A 440 -13.12 -26.57 -42.51
CA VAL A 440 -12.77 -25.15 -42.61
C VAL A 440 -13.90 -24.32 -43.20
N VAL A 441 -14.60 -24.79 -44.24
CA VAL A 441 -15.74 -24.06 -44.80
C VAL A 441 -16.93 -24.04 -43.83
N LEU A 442 -17.24 -25.15 -43.16
CA LEU A 442 -18.31 -25.17 -42.16
C LEU A 442 -17.97 -24.31 -40.95
N SER A 443 -16.72 -24.37 -40.47
CA SER A 443 -16.20 -23.58 -39.35
C SER A 443 -16.16 -22.11 -39.71
N VAL A 444 -15.77 -21.73 -40.93
CA VAL A 444 -15.82 -20.33 -41.39
C VAL A 444 -17.27 -19.87 -41.49
N ILE A 445 -18.20 -20.67 -42.02
CA ILE A 445 -19.61 -20.30 -42.06
C ILE A 445 -20.18 -20.14 -40.65
N VAL A 446 -19.89 -21.08 -39.74
CA VAL A 446 -20.32 -21.05 -38.34
C VAL A 446 -19.67 -19.90 -37.57
N LEU A 447 -18.39 -19.60 -37.82
CA LEU A 447 -17.70 -18.45 -37.23
C LEU A 447 -18.20 -17.14 -37.81
N LEU A 448 -18.57 -17.09 -39.08
CA LEU A 448 -19.16 -15.90 -39.70
C LEU A 448 -20.59 -15.68 -39.21
N THR A 449 -21.41 -16.72 -39.07
CA THR A 449 -22.73 -16.59 -38.43
C THR A 449 -22.61 -16.31 -36.94
N ALA A 450 -21.64 -16.87 -36.22
CA ALA A 450 -21.39 -16.56 -34.82
C ALA A 450 -20.80 -15.17 -34.63
N TYR A 451 -20.00 -14.66 -35.57
CA TYR A 451 -19.44 -13.31 -35.58
C TYR A 451 -20.51 -12.28 -35.98
N LEU A 452 -21.34 -12.58 -36.97
CA LEU A 452 -22.50 -11.75 -37.31
C LEU A 452 -23.55 -11.80 -36.21
N ALA A 453 -23.76 -12.96 -35.56
CA ALA A 453 -24.58 -13.07 -34.37
C ALA A 453 -23.95 -12.31 -33.20
N LYS A 454 -22.63 -12.38 -32.99
CA LYS A 454 -21.91 -11.61 -31.97
C LYS A 454 -21.98 -10.11 -32.27
N ILE A 455 -21.85 -9.64 -33.50
CA ILE A 455 -22.05 -8.23 -33.83
C ILE A 455 -23.51 -7.82 -33.60
N TYR A 456 -24.45 -8.71 -33.94
CA TYR A 456 -25.87 -8.51 -33.69
C TYR A 456 -26.20 -8.52 -32.18
N PHE A 457 -25.52 -9.32 -31.35
CA PHE A 457 -25.68 -9.45 -29.89
C PHE A 457 -24.75 -8.53 -29.06
N ASP A 458 -23.64 -8.02 -29.59
CA ASP A 458 -22.74 -7.05 -28.93
C ASP A 458 -23.24 -5.63 -29.17
N LYS A 459 -23.89 -5.35 -30.31
CA LYS A 459 -24.74 -4.15 -30.44
C LYS A 459 -26.07 -4.29 -29.71
N SER A 460 -26.39 -5.46 -29.16
CA SER A 460 -27.64 -5.74 -28.46
C SER A 460 -27.45 -6.73 -27.29
N ALA A 461 -26.87 -6.26 -26.17
CA ALA A 461 -27.30 -6.54 -24.78
C ALA A 461 -26.29 -7.07 -23.72
N SER A 462 -25.08 -7.57 -23.96
CA SER A 462 -24.36 -8.35 -22.91
C SER A 462 -23.76 -7.58 -21.69
N SER A 463 -22.87 -6.60 -21.87
CA SER A 463 -22.23 -5.90 -20.72
C SER A 463 -23.19 -4.93 -20.01
N SER A 464 -24.10 -4.32 -20.77
CA SER A 464 -25.24 -3.59 -20.22
C SER A 464 -26.12 -4.52 -19.39
N ASN A 465 -26.36 -5.78 -19.78
CA ASN A 465 -27.20 -6.70 -19.01
C ASN A 465 -26.64 -6.97 -17.60
N ARG A 466 -25.35 -7.23 -17.42
CA ARG A 466 -24.75 -7.50 -16.09
C ARG A 466 -24.89 -6.31 -15.14
N ILE A 467 -24.50 -5.11 -15.59
CA ILE A 467 -24.65 -3.88 -14.80
C ILE A 467 -26.14 -3.58 -14.57
N ASN A 468 -27.00 -3.81 -15.57
CA ASN A 468 -28.46 -3.66 -15.42
C ASN A 468 -29.04 -4.67 -14.41
N HIS A 469 -28.53 -5.91 -14.35
CA HIS A 469 -28.97 -6.91 -13.38
C HIS A 469 -28.55 -6.53 -11.96
N ILE A 470 -27.30 -6.11 -11.76
CA ILE A 470 -26.80 -5.60 -10.48
C ILE A 470 -27.58 -4.36 -10.06
N LEU A 471 -27.75 -3.37 -10.96
CA LEU A 471 -28.54 -2.18 -10.70
C LEU A 471 -29.98 -2.55 -10.34
N SER A 472 -30.60 -3.46 -11.08
CA SER A 472 -31.95 -3.95 -10.77
C SER A 472 -32.01 -4.68 -9.43
N GLY A 473 -30.96 -5.40 -9.04
CA GLY A 473 -30.81 -6.02 -7.73
C GLY A 473 -30.70 -4.98 -6.60
N LEU A 474 -29.84 -3.97 -6.76
CA LEU A 474 -29.67 -2.86 -5.82
C LEU A 474 -30.95 -2.05 -5.68
N LEU A 475 -31.61 -1.70 -6.78
CA LEU A 475 -32.90 -0.98 -6.77
C LEU A 475 -34.01 -1.80 -6.12
N ARG A 476 -34.03 -3.13 -6.31
CA ARG A 476 -34.98 -4.03 -5.60
C ARG A 476 -34.69 -4.12 -4.10
N ALA A 477 -33.41 -4.08 -3.71
CA ALA A 477 -33.03 -4.02 -2.31
C ALA A 477 -33.43 -2.65 -1.70
N GLU A 478 -33.25 -1.54 -2.41
CA GLU A 478 -33.66 -0.18 -1.99
C GLU A 478 -35.20 -0.06 -1.83
N LYS A 479 -35.99 -0.54 -2.82
CA LYS A 479 -37.45 -0.32 -2.93
C LYS A 479 -38.34 -0.94 -1.84
N LYS A 480 -37.79 -1.61 -0.84
CA LYS A 480 -38.59 -2.34 0.17
C LYS A 480 -39.00 -1.51 1.40
N ILE A 481 -38.68 -0.22 1.47
CA ILE A 481 -38.92 0.60 2.67
C ILE A 481 -39.55 1.93 2.30
N SER A 482 -40.71 2.22 2.91
CA SER A 482 -41.20 3.59 3.01
C SER A 482 -40.44 4.26 4.14
N LEU A 483 -39.64 5.27 3.83
CA LEU A 483 -38.96 6.05 4.86
C LEU A 483 -40.04 6.76 5.70
N PRO A 484 -40.11 6.51 7.02
CA PRO A 484 -40.97 7.32 7.88
C PRO A 484 -40.49 8.77 7.86
N ARG A 485 -41.40 9.70 8.17
CA ARG A 485 -41.06 11.11 8.33
C ARG A 485 -40.26 11.28 9.63
N THR A 486 -38.96 11.02 9.53
CA THR A 486 -38.03 10.96 10.66
C THR A 486 -37.47 12.33 10.98
N ARG A 487 -37.37 12.65 12.26
CA ARG A 487 -36.69 13.85 12.75
C ARG A 487 -35.24 13.52 13.07
N VAL A 488 -34.29 14.22 12.47
CA VAL A 488 -32.86 14.04 12.68
C VAL A 488 -32.21 15.36 13.06
N ALA A 489 -31.31 15.33 14.04
CA ALA A 489 -30.52 16.49 14.43
C ALA A 489 -29.06 16.26 14.03
N LEU A 490 -28.39 17.27 13.49
CA LEU A 490 -27.01 17.18 13.04
C LEU A 490 -26.22 18.41 13.51
N GLY A 491 -24.95 18.19 13.83
CA GLY A 491 -23.95 19.23 14.06
C GLY A 491 -22.55 18.63 13.89
N PHE A 492 -21.49 19.38 13.66
CA PHE A 492 -21.40 20.84 13.62
C PHE A 492 -20.60 21.30 12.41
N GLY A 493 -20.57 22.62 12.20
CA GLY A 493 -19.74 23.23 11.18
C GLY A 493 -20.46 23.39 9.87
N GLY A 494 -20.42 24.59 9.30
CA GLY A 494 -20.90 24.82 7.94
C GLY A 494 -20.04 25.84 7.21
N CYS A 495 -19.74 25.53 5.96
CA CYS A 495 -18.86 26.32 5.13
C CYS A 495 -19.28 26.26 3.66
N GLU A 496 -18.66 27.10 2.84
CA GLU A 496 -18.60 27.00 1.40
C GLU A 496 -17.32 26.26 1.00
N ASP A 497 -17.45 25.11 0.35
CA ASP A 497 -16.33 24.42 -0.29
C ASP A 497 -16.08 25.09 -1.65
N LEU A 498 -14.95 25.79 -1.76
CA LEU A 498 -14.44 26.37 -3.00
C LEU A 498 -13.43 25.42 -3.62
N ILE A 499 -13.81 24.76 -4.72
CA ILE A 499 -13.04 23.69 -5.34
C ILE A 499 -12.37 24.20 -6.61
N VAL A 500 -11.06 23.98 -6.73
CA VAL A 500 -10.25 24.34 -7.91
C VAL A 500 -9.26 23.23 -8.26
N ASP A 501 -8.84 23.20 -9.53
CA ASP A 501 -7.68 22.41 -9.96
C ASP A 501 -6.41 23.03 -9.35
N GLY A 502 -5.78 22.31 -8.42
CA GLY A 502 -4.65 22.80 -7.62
C GLY A 502 -3.45 23.19 -8.47
N MET A 503 -3.21 22.49 -9.58
CA MET A 503 -2.11 22.80 -10.49
C MET A 503 -2.31 24.16 -11.16
N SER A 504 -3.52 24.37 -11.70
CA SER A 504 -3.92 25.63 -12.33
C SER A 504 -3.98 26.78 -11.31
N PHE A 505 -4.39 26.48 -10.08
CA PHE A 505 -4.40 27.44 -8.98
C PHE A 505 -2.99 27.96 -8.67
N PHE A 506 -2.00 27.08 -8.48
CA PHE A 506 -0.64 27.52 -8.13
C PHE A 506 0.06 28.29 -9.24
N GLU A 507 -0.18 27.93 -10.51
CA GLU A 507 0.30 28.71 -11.66
C GLU A 507 -0.25 30.14 -11.63
N ARG A 508 -1.54 30.31 -11.32
CA ARG A 508 -2.18 31.63 -11.22
C ARG A 508 -1.78 32.40 -9.96
N PHE A 509 -1.57 31.69 -8.85
CA PHE A 509 -1.23 32.28 -7.56
C PHE A 509 0.25 32.69 -7.45
N ASP A 510 1.02 32.48 -8.52
CA ASP A 510 2.47 32.73 -8.63
C ASP A 510 3.22 32.03 -7.49
N LEU A 511 2.95 30.73 -7.34
CA LEU A 511 3.55 29.90 -6.30
C LEU A 511 4.19 28.65 -6.91
N ASP A 512 5.51 28.63 -6.90
CA ASP A 512 6.29 27.50 -7.39
C ASP A 512 6.34 26.33 -6.40
N ALA A 513 6.64 25.14 -6.93
CA ALA A 513 6.87 23.95 -6.14
C ALA A 513 8.08 24.14 -5.19
N PRO A 514 8.02 23.60 -3.97
CA PRO A 514 9.07 23.82 -2.98
C PRO A 514 10.33 23.03 -3.33
N GLU A 515 11.51 23.54 -2.98
CA GLU A 515 12.72 22.71 -3.04
C GLU A 515 12.61 21.53 -2.07
N ASN A 516 12.18 21.78 -0.84
CA ASN A 516 12.06 20.77 0.22
C ASN A 516 10.63 20.73 0.78
N PRO A 517 9.84 19.71 0.42
CA PRO A 517 8.51 19.51 1.00
C PRO A 517 8.60 19.28 2.52
N LYS A 518 7.76 19.97 3.27
CA LYS A 518 7.74 19.91 4.73
C LYS A 518 6.30 19.90 5.23
N HIS A 519 6.04 19.08 6.23
CA HIS A 519 4.77 19.11 6.95
C HIS A 519 4.72 20.33 7.88
N HIS A 520 3.57 20.99 7.91
CA HIS A 520 3.26 22.10 8.79
C HIS A 520 1.89 21.86 9.44
N ASP A 521 1.74 22.26 10.70
CA ASP A 521 0.49 22.13 11.45
C ASP A 521 -0.52 23.20 11.03
N PHE A 522 -0.05 24.41 10.68
CA PHE A 522 -0.82 25.50 10.11
C PHE A 522 0.02 26.27 9.07
N VAL A 523 -0.62 27.10 8.25
CA VAL A 523 0.01 27.87 7.17
C VAL A 523 -0.04 29.36 7.50
N GLY A 524 1.11 30.00 7.66
CA GLY A 524 1.23 31.46 7.84
C GLY A 524 1.76 32.19 6.60
N THR A 525 2.46 31.48 5.71
CA THR A 525 3.16 32.06 4.55
C THR A 525 2.96 31.27 3.26
N LYS A 526 3.18 31.91 2.10
CA LYS A 526 3.16 31.23 0.78
C LYS A 526 4.17 30.08 0.70
N GLU A 527 5.35 30.27 1.29
CA GLU A 527 6.40 29.24 1.36
C GLU A 527 5.90 27.99 2.12
N GLU A 528 5.28 28.18 3.28
CA GLU A 528 4.70 27.08 4.06
C GLU A 528 3.57 26.37 3.32
N LEU A 529 2.71 27.12 2.62
CA LEU A 529 1.66 26.55 1.76
C LEU A 529 2.28 25.65 0.68
N SER A 530 3.34 26.13 0.03
CA SER A 530 4.03 25.38 -1.01
C SER A 530 4.68 24.10 -0.47
N GLN A 531 5.41 24.21 0.65
CA GLN A 531 6.03 23.08 1.33
C GLN A 531 5.01 22.03 1.79
N LEU A 532 3.89 22.48 2.35
CA LEU A 532 2.79 21.64 2.83
C LEU A 532 2.10 20.92 1.68
N PHE A 533 1.73 21.62 0.61
CA PHE A 533 1.11 21.00 -0.55
C PHE A 533 2.07 19.98 -1.17
N GLY A 534 3.34 20.34 -1.38
CA GLY A 534 4.35 19.41 -1.87
C GLY A 534 4.48 18.15 -1.02
N TYR A 535 4.34 18.28 0.31
CA TYR A 535 4.45 17.16 1.26
C TYR A 535 3.32 16.15 1.05
N PHE A 536 2.07 16.58 0.93
CA PHE A 536 0.93 15.69 0.72
C PHE A 536 0.79 15.22 -0.74
N PHE A 537 1.11 16.10 -1.70
CA PHE A 537 1.05 15.84 -3.13
C PHE A 537 1.94 14.67 -3.55
N GLN A 538 3.21 14.65 -3.12
CA GLN A 538 4.15 13.56 -3.47
C GLN A 538 3.73 12.18 -2.93
N HIS A 539 2.89 12.14 -1.88
CA HIS A 539 2.36 10.91 -1.31
C HIS A 539 0.95 10.59 -1.80
N GLY A 540 0.30 11.51 -2.55
CA GLY A 540 -1.10 11.40 -2.94
C GLY A 540 -2.05 11.32 -1.74
N ALA A 541 -1.68 11.94 -0.61
CA ALA A 541 -2.42 11.88 0.64
C ALA A 541 -3.40 13.07 0.79
N ALA A 542 -4.48 12.88 1.54
CA ALA A 542 -5.44 13.95 1.85
C ALA A 542 -4.99 14.70 3.11
N ALA A 543 -5.28 15.99 3.20
CA ALA A 543 -5.10 16.75 4.43
C ALA A 543 -6.00 17.99 4.48
N GLU A 544 -6.25 18.48 5.68
CA GLU A 544 -6.96 19.74 5.96
C GLU A 544 -6.12 20.59 6.91
N ARG A 545 -5.91 21.88 6.61
CA ARG A 545 -5.00 22.75 7.37
C ARG A 545 -5.55 24.16 7.57
N PHE A 546 -5.35 24.69 8.77
CA PHE A 546 -5.67 26.06 9.11
C PHE A 546 -4.64 27.04 8.53
N VAL A 547 -5.11 28.15 7.96
CA VAL A 547 -4.29 29.25 7.47
C VAL A 547 -4.41 30.40 8.48
N SER A 548 -3.34 30.66 9.23
CA SER A 548 -3.35 31.65 10.31
C SER A 548 -3.23 33.10 9.83
N ASN A 549 -2.89 33.30 8.56
CA ASN A 549 -2.77 34.61 7.94
C ASN A 549 -4.00 34.93 7.09
N ASN A 550 -4.95 35.67 7.66
CA ASN A 550 -6.21 36.03 7.00
C ASN A 550 -6.02 36.82 5.69
N THR A 551 -4.91 37.57 5.56
CA THR A 551 -4.59 38.30 4.32
C THR A 551 -4.18 37.32 3.21
N LEU A 552 -3.28 36.39 3.54
CA LEU A 552 -2.87 35.32 2.63
C LEU A 552 -4.07 34.48 2.19
N PHE A 553 -4.91 34.07 3.15
CA PHE A 553 -6.10 33.26 2.83
C PHE A 553 -7.07 34.01 1.91
N LYS A 554 -7.27 35.31 2.14
CA LYS A 554 -8.08 36.16 1.25
C LYS A 554 -7.49 36.25 -0.15
N GLU A 555 -6.17 36.43 -0.29
CA GLU A 555 -5.51 36.40 -1.59
C GLU A 555 -5.73 35.05 -2.30
N MET A 556 -5.68 33.94 -1.56
CA MET A 556 -5.93 32.60 -2.10
C MET A 556 -7.37 32.45 -2.59
N THR A 557 -8.37 32.85 -1.80
CA THR A 557 -9.78 32.73 -2.20
C THR A 557 -10.12 33.68 -3.36
N ASP A 558 -9.61 34.91 -3.37
CA ASP A 558 -9.76 35.85 -4.49
C ASP A 558 -9.17 35.26 -5.80
N ALA A 559 -8.00 34.62 -5.71
CA ALA A 559 -7.38 33.95 -6.85
C ALA A 559 -8.21 32.76 -7.35
N ALA A 560 -8.76 31.96 -6.43
CA ALA A 560 -9.61 30.82 -6.75
C ALA A 560 -10.94 31.25 -7.40
N TYR A 561 -11.63 32.26 -6.87
CA TYR A 561 -12.86 32.80 -7.48
C TYR A 561 -12.62 33.41 -8.87
N ALA A 562 -11.42 33.92 -9.13
CA ALA A 562 -11.05 34.46 -10.43
C ALA A 562 -10.79 33.38 -11.51
N MET A 563 -10.75 32.08 -11.14
CA MET A 563 -10.64 30.97 -12.08
C MET A 563 -11.99 30.68 -12.74
N SER A 564 -12.03 30.42 -14.05
CA SER A 564 -13.30 30.22 -14.77
C SER A 564 -14.00 28.89 -14.49
N ASP A 565 -13.27 27.92 -13.93
CA ASP A 565 -13.68 26.54 -13.68
C ASP A 565 -13.83 26.21 -12.18
N HIS A 566 -13.75 27.22 -11.30
CA HIS A 566 -14.01 27.03 -9.87
C HIS A 566 -15.44 26.54 -9.63
N LYS A 567 -15.62 25.80 -8.54
CA LYS A 567 -16.94 25.37 -8.07
C LYS A 567 -17.13 25.76 -6.62
N SER A 568 -18.22 26.46 -6.34
CA SER A 568 -18.67 26.74 -4.98
C SER A 568 -19.85 25.85 -4.63
N ILE A 569 -19.71 25.06 -3.57
CA ILE A 569 -20.78 24.19 -3.08
C ILE A 569 -20.90 24.27 -1.55
N LEU A 570 -22.06 23.88 -1.03
CA LEU A 570 -22.25 23.68 0.41
C LEU A 570 -21.27 22.63 0.93
N GLY A 571 -20.43 23.03 1.89
CA GLY A 571 -19.41 22.23 2.56
C GLY A 571 -19.74 21.90 4.01
N GLY A 572 -18.86 21.10 4.61
CA GLY A 572 -18.99 20.60 5.99
C GLY A 572 -19.83 19.33 6.10
N ASN A 573 -19.36 18.37 6.90
CA ASN A 573 -20.00 17.05 7.02
C ASN A 573 -21.47 17.17 7.44
N ALA A 574 -21.76 17.92 8.52
CA ALA A 574 -23.11 18.03 9.06
C ALA A 574 -24.11 18.70 8.08
N PRO A 575 -23.80 19.83 7.43
CA PRO A 575 -24.66 20.43 6.40
C PRO A 575 -24.88 19.57 5.18
N VAL A 576 -23.82 18.91 4.69
CA VAL A 576 -23.91 18.02 3.53
C VAL A 576 -24.82 16.82 3.84
N MET A 577 -24.66 16.22 5.02
CA MET A 577 -25.54 15.16 5.51
C MET A 577 -26.97 15.68 5.72
N ALA A 578 -27.15 16.86 6.29
CA ALA A 578 -28.46 17.47 6.55
C ALA A 578 -29.24 17.69 5.25
N ARG A 579 -28.60 18.27 4.23
CA ARG A 579 -29.18 18.45 2.90
C ARG A 579 -29.59 17.10 2.30
N ARG A 580 -28.73 16.08 2.40
CA ARG A 580 -29.05 14.75 1.88
C ARG A 580 -30.25 14.13 2.61
N MET A 581 -30.28 14.17 3.94
CA MET A 581 -31.39 13.61 4.72
C MET A 581 -32.71 14.34 4.44
N ALA A 582 -32.67 15.66 4.31
CA ALA A 582 -33.83 16.46 3.92
C ALA A 582 -34.35 16.10 2.53
N ASN A 583 -33.46 15.92 1.55
CA ASN A 583 -33.83 15.47 0.19
C ASN A 583 -34.45 14.07 0.17
N GLU A 584 -34.10 13.23 1.15
CA GLU A 584 -34.67 11.89 1.33
C GLU A 584 -35.97 11.92 2.19
N GLY A 585 -36.45 13.09 2.59
CA GLY A 585 -37.74 13.30 3.25
C GLY A 585 -37.70 13.46 4.77
N ALA A 586 -36.51 13.58 5.37
CA ALA A 586 -36.38 13.84 6.81
C ALA A 586 -36.71 15.29 7.17
N GLU A 587 -37.24 15.49 8.37
CA GLU A 587 -37.25 16.80 9.03
C GLU A 587 -35.92 16.97 9.76
N VAL A 588 -35.20 18.05 9.47
CA VAL A 588 -33.81 18.19 9.89
C VAL A 588 -33.64 19.41 10.79
N LEU A 589 -32.94 19.21 11.91
CA LEU A 589 -32.40 20.28 12.75
C LEU A 589 -30.88 20.32 12.57
N LEU A 590 -30.32 21.43 12.10
CA LEU A 590 -28.89 21.55 11.80
C LEU A 590 -28.25 22.64 12.66
N GLY A 591 -27.26 22.29 13.49
CA GLY A 591 -26.42 23.25 14.21
C GLY A 591 -25.26 23.73 13.33
N ALA A 592 -25.47 24.80 12.57
CA ALA A 592 -24.45 25.39 11.70
C ALA A 592 -24.70 26.90 11.52
N ARG A 593 -23.67 27.64 11.11
CA ARG A 593 -23.76 29.05 10.75
C ARG A 593 -23.56 29.20 9.25
N PHE A 594 -24.28 30.14 8.67
CA PHE A 594 -24.25 30.42 7.23
C PHE A 594 -24.56 31.89 7.01
N THR A 595 -24.14 32.42 5.86
CA THR A 595 -24.78 33.60 5.28
C THR A 595 -26.22 33.29 4.89
N LYS A 596 -27.00 34.33 4.62
CA LYS A 596 -28.37 34.16 4.13
C LYS A 596 -28.41 33.46 2.79
N GLU A 597 -27.51 33.83 1.87
CA GLU A 597 -27.42 33.26 0.54
C GLU A 597 -27.09 31.76 0.59
N LEU A 598 -26.12 31.35 1.41
CA LEU A 598 -25.76 29.94 1.53
C LEU A 598 -26.85 29.12 2.23
N ARG A 599 -27.53 29.70 3.22
CA ARG A 599 -28.67 29.06 3.90
C ARG A 599 -29.83 28.77 2.94
N GLU A 600 -30.10 29.66 1.98
CA GLU A 600 -31.14 29.48 0.97
C GLU A 600 -30.88 28.29 0.02
N THR A 601 -29.65 27.76 -0.01
CA THR A 601 -29.33 26.53 -0.76
C THR A 601 -29.79 25.24 -0.07
N LEU A 602 -30.15 25.31 1.22
CA LEU A 602 -30.69 24.19 1.98
C LEU A 602 -32.20 24.04 1.73
N PRO A 603 -32.74 22.80 1.72
CA PRO A 603 -34.18 22.59 1.66
C PRO A 603 -34.92 23.26 2.84
N GLU A 604 -36.13 23.76 2.61
CA GLU A 604 -36.96 24.43 3.63
C GLU A 604 -37.26 23.54 4.87
N THR A 605 -37.14 22.22 4.72
CA THR A 605 -37.30 21.25 5.81
C THR A 605 -36.11 21.21 6.78
N VAL A 606 -35.01 21.90 6.46
CA VAL A 606 -33.82 22.04 7.30
C VAL A 606 -33.97 23.29 8.18
N LYS A 607 -34.23 23.10 9.47
CA LYS A 607 -34.18 24.17 10.47
C LYS A 607 -32.75 24.36 10.94
N VAL A 608 -32.13 25.48 10.59
CA VAL A 608 -30.78 25.85 11.04
C VAL A 608 -30.83 26.51 12.42
N VAL A 609 -29.90 26.13 13.29
CA VAL A 609 -29.65 26.70 14.62
C VAL A 609 -28.24 27.29 14.64
N GLY A 610 -28.17 28.61 14.64
CA GLY A 610 -26.94 29.38 14.58
C GLY A 610 -27.23 30.77 14.02
N ASP A 611 -26.46 31.75 14.44
CA ASP A 611 -26.60 33.13 13.95
C ASP A 611 -26.16 33.23 12.48
N ASP A 612 -26.71 34.22 11.77
CA ASP A 612 -26.29 34.55 10.41
C ASP A 612 -24.83 35.02 10.40
N LEU A 613 -24.09 34.63 9.37
CA LEU A 613 -22.77 35.16 9.07
C LEU A 613 -22.89 36.32 8.08
N ASP A 614 -21.97 37.29 8.18
CA ASP A 614 -21.84 38.37 7.20
C ASP A 614 -21.12 37.90 5.93
N VAL A 615 -20.21 36.93 6.06
CA VAL A 615 -19.41 36.35 4.97
C VAL A 615 -19.36 34.83 5.16
N ASN A 616 -19.31 34.07 4.07
CA ASN A 616 -19.18 32.62 4.15
C ASN A 616 -17.83 32.23 4.78
N ASP A 617 -17.85 31.26 5.68
CA ASP A 617 -16.65 30.51 6.02
C ASP A 617 -16.26 29.66 4.80
N ILE A 618 -15.07 29.90 4.23
CA ILE A 618 -14.62 29.25 2.99
C ILE A 618 -13.61 28.15 3.33
N HIS A 619 -13.80 26.97 2.75
CA HIS A 619 -12.82 25.90 2.71
C HIS A 619 -12.34 25.78 1.25
N LEU A 620 -11.07 26.09 1.00
CA LEU A 620 -10.47 25.99 -0.33
C LEU A 620 -9.91 24.59 -0.55
N LEU A 621 -10.47 23.86 -1.51
CA LEU A 621 -10.07 22.52 -1.90
C LEU A 621 -9.21 22.58 -3.16
N LEU A 622 -7.93 22.26 -3.00
CA LEU A 622 -6.95 22.18 -4.08
C LEU A 622 -6.85 20.73 -4.57
N GLU A 623 -7.63 20.38 -5.60
CA GLU A 623 -7.69 19.02 -6.15
C GLU A 623 -6.55 18.76 -7.14
N TYR A 624 -6.02 17.53 -7.15
CA TYR A 624 -5.02 17.07 -8.11
C TYR A 624 -5.27 15.62 -8.52
N LYS A 625 -4.82 15.25 -9.71
CA LYS A 625 -5.05 13.95 -10.35
C LYS A 625 -3.83 13.03 -10.18
N SER A 626 -4.05 11.74 -10.41
CA SER A 626 -2.95 10.78 -10.52
C SER A 626 -2.09 11.13 -11.73
N GLY A 627 -0.78 11.18 -11.54
CA GLY A 627 0.20 11.53 -12.58
C GLY A 627 0.42 13.04 -12.79
N ASP A 628 -0.31 13.91 -12.08
CA ASP A 628 -0.03 15.35 -12.11
C ASP A 628 1.39 15.63 -11.61
N ARG A 629 2.04 16.64 -12.19
CA ARG A 629 3.42 17.01 -11.89
C ARG A 629 3.50 18.45 -11.43
N TRP A 630 4.12 18.67 -10.27
CA TRP A 630 4.41 20.00 -9.75
C TRP A 630 5.89 20.11 -9.38
N GLY A 631 6.65 20.91 -10.15
CA GLY A 631 8.11 20.90 -10.09
C GLY A 631 8.70 19.51 -10.32
N ARG A 632 9.43 18.98 -9.33
CA ARG A 632 10.03 17.63 -9.36
C ARG A 632 9.11 16.53 -8.83
N PHE A 633 7.97 16.88 -8.23
CA PHE A 633 7.07 15.91 -7.60
C PHE A 633 6.02 15.41 -8.58
N THR A 634 5.55 14.18 -8.36
CA THR A 634 4.46 13.58 -9.15
C THR A 634 3.50 12.91 -8.19
N SER A 635 2.20 13.16 -8.33
CA SER A 635 1.22 12.53 -7.47
C SER A 635 0.92 11.10 -7.91
N PRO A 636 1.01 10.08 -7.03
CA PRO A 636 0.69 8.70 -7.38
C PRO A 636 -0.82 8.45 -7.55
N ARG A 637 -1.69 9.29 -6.95
CA ARG A 637 -3.16 9.11 -6.98
C ARG A 637 -3.88 10.46 -6.97
N ALA A 638 -5.13 10.48 -7.42
CA ALA A 638 -5.97 11.67 -7.29
C ALA A 638 -6.31 11.93 -5.81
N ASN A 639 -6.15 13.17 -5.35
CA ASN A 639 -6.51 13.59 -4.01
C ASN A 639 -6.64 15.13 -3.92
N ARG A 640 -6.77 15.68 -2.71
CA ARG A 640 -6.87 17.12 -2.48
C ARG A 640 -6.21 17.57 -1.18
N LEU A 641 -5.74 18.81 -1.15
CA LEU A 641 -5.42 19.56 0.07
C LEU A 641 -6.56 20.53 0.36
N ILE A 642 -7.06 20.55 1.60
CA ILE A 642 -8.08 21.49 2.07
C ILE A 642 -7.40 22.53 2.95
N VAL A 643 -7.68 23.81 2.71
CA VAL A 643 -7.18 24.92 3.55
C VAL A 643 -8.32 25.86 3.91
N HIS A 644 -8.34 26.34 5.15
CA HIS A 644 -9.39 27.23 5.65
C HIS A 644 -8.81 28.25 6.65
N SER A 645 -9.47 29.39 6.81
CA SER A 645 -9.14 30.43 7.80
C SER A 645 -10.32 30.69 8.73
N ASP A 646 -11.00 29.61 9.11
CA ASP A 646 -12.22 29.65 9.90
C ASP A 646 -11.93 29.83 11.39
N GLU A 647 -12.53 30.84 12.01
CA GLU A 647 -12.39 31.14 13.43
C GLU A 647 -13.56 30.63 14.28
N SER A 648 -14.71 30.27 13.68
CA SER A 648 -15.95 30.00 14.41
C SER A 648 -16.30 28.51 14.49
N ASN A 649 -16.13 27.78 13.38
CA ASN A 649 -16.44 26.36 13.32
C ASN A 649 -15.51 25.49 14.21
N PRO A 650 -14.21 25.78 14.37
CA PRO A 650 -13.35 25.08 15.34
C PRO A 650 -13.86 25.18 16.79
N TYR A 651 -14.49 26.30 17.15
CA TYR A 651 -15.10 26.50 18.47
C TYR A 651 -16.48 25.86 18.60
N ILE A 652 -17.06 25.29 17.53
CA ILE A 652 -18.35 24.59 17.58
C ILE A 652 -19.44 25.48 18.20
N GLU A 653 -19.50 26.76 17.83
CA GLU A 653 -20.32 27.77 18.54
C GLU A 653 -21.82 27.46 18.57
N THR A 654 -22.32 26.65 17.63
CA THR A 654 -23.75 26.28 17.56
C THR A 654 -24.16 25.18 18.55
N LEU A 655 -23.22 24.57 19.27
CA LEU A 655 -23.47 23.45 20.19
C LEU A 655 -24.56 23.75 21.23
N GLU A 656 -24.44 24.88 21.94
CA GLU A 656 -25.37 25.27 23.00
C GLU A 656 -26.78 25.55 22.46
N GLY A 657 -26.87 26.21 21.29
CA GLY A 657 -28.14 26.47 20.61
C GLY A 657 -28.79 25.16 20.16
N LEU A 658 -28.01 24.26 19.57
CA LEU A 658 -28.49 22.95 19.11
C LEU A 658 -28.99 22.11 20.29
N GLU A 659 -28.25 22.08 21.41
CA GLU A 659 -28.66 21.36 22.62
C GLU A 659 -30.01 21.85 23.16
N ALA A 660 -30.24 23.16 23.17
CA ALA A 660 -31.50 23.75 23.61
C ALA A 660 -32.70 23.30 22.74
N GLU A 661 -32.50 23.25 21.43
CA GLU A 661 -33.56 22.91 20.47
C GLU A 661 -33.78 21.39 20.36
N ILE A 662 -32.76 20.55 20.57
CA ILE A 662 -32.89 19.07 20.58
C ILE A 662 -33.96 18.61 21.57
N LYS A 663 -34.06 19.25 22.75
CA LYS A 663 -35.06 18.92 23.78
C LYS A 663 -36.50 19.08 23.27
N ARG A 664 -36.74 20.07 22.41
CA ARG A 664 -38.05 20.35 21.79
C ARG A 664 -38.26 19.50 20.55
N PHE A 665 -37.25 19.42 19.70
CA PHE A 665 -37.28 18.74 18.41
C PHE A 665 -37.40 17.21 18.56
N LYS A 666 -36.86 16.62 19.63
CA LYS A 666 -36.92 15.18 19.93
C LYS A 666 -36.55 14.32 18.72
N PRO A 667 -35.30 14.41 18.24
CA PRO A 667 -34.84 13.66 17.09
C PRO A 667 -34.79 12.15 17.40
N ALA A 668 -35.01 11.34 16.37
CA ALA A 668 -34.79 9.90 16.40
C ALA A 668 -33.29 9.56 16.31
N ALA A 669 -32.52 10.38 15.60
CA ALA A 669 -31.05 10.29 15.57
C ALA A 669 -30.39 11.66 15.71
N LEU A 670 -29.28 11.69 16.47
CA LEU A 670 -28.34 12.79 16.55
C LEU A 670 -27.06 12.39 15.81
N VAL A 671 -26.68 13.17 14.80
CA VAL A 671 -25.43 12.98 14.06
C VAL A 671 -24.42 14.02 14.49
N VAL A 672 -23.22 13.56 14.83
CA VAL A 672 -22.06 14.40 15.10
C VAL A 672 -21.08 14.24 13.95
N GLY A 673 -20.67 15.35 13.36
CA GLY A 673 -19.65 15.46 12.31
C GLY A 673 -18.95 16.81 12.40
N GLY A 674 -17.99 17.06 11.51
CA GLY A 674 -17.27 18.34 11.45
C GLY A 674 -16.20 18.53 12.54
N LEU A 675 -15.94 17.53 13.38
CA LEU A 675 -14.93 17.68 14.44
C LEU A 675 -13.49 17.74 13.89
N GLN A 676 -13.26 17.43 12.62
CA GLN A 676 -11.95 17.59 11.98
C GLN A 676 -11.48 19.04 11.91
N MET A 677 -12.39 20.02 12.01
CA MET A 677 -12.02 21.44 12.03
C MET A 677 -11.25 21.82 13.31
N LEU A 678 -11.24 20.96 14.33
CA LEU A 678 -10.42 21.13 15.54
C LEU A 678 -8.97 20.68 15.32
N ASP A 679 -8.69 19.98 14.22
CA ASP A 679 -7.39 19.38 13.93
C ASP A 679 -6.37 20.47 13.64
N ASN A 680 -5.30 20.50 14.44
CA ASN A 680 -4.22 21.49 14.37
C ASN A 680 -4.65 22.97 14.42
N PHE A 681 -5.89 23.27 14.82
CA PHE A 681 -6.32 24.65 15.08
C PHE A 681 -5.59 25.19 16.33
N PRO A 682 -5.07 26.44 16.30
CA PRO A 682 -4.23 27.00 17.36
C PRO A 682 -5.04 27.46 18.59
N PHE A 683 -5.70 26.52 19.26
CA PHE A 683 -6.42 26.77 20.51
C PHE A 683 -5.49 27.28 21.62
N GLN A 684 -6.01 28.13 22.50
CA GLN A 684 -5.32 28.36 23.77
C GLN A 684 -5.38 27.09 24.63
N ASP A 685 -4.40 26.94 25.53
CA ASP A 685 -4.26 25.76 26.37
C ASP A 685 -5.58 25.43 27.11
N GLY A 686 -6.10 24.24 26.82
CA GLY A 686 -7.31 23.71 27.44
C GLY A 686 -8.63 24.16 26.80
N GLU A 687 -8.65 25.05 25.80
CA GLU A 687 -9.90 25.46 25.13
C GLU A 687 -10.53 24.32 24.33
N ARG A 688 -9.71 23.62 23.53
CA ARG A 688 -10.16 22.49 22.71
C ARG A 688 -10.88 21.43 23.52
N ILE A 689 -10.23 20.96 24.59
CA ILE A 689 -10.81 19.93 25.46
C ILE A 689 -12.06 20.44 26.19
N LYS A 690 -12.14 21.72 26.56
CA LYS A 690 -13.38 22.31 27.12
C LYS A 690 -14.55 22.23 26.14
N ARG A 691 -14.33 22.47 24.83
CA ARG A 691 -15.36 22.30 23.80
C ARG A 691 -15.74 20.83 23.64
N LEU A 692 -14.78 19.92 23.55
CA LEU A 692 -15.05 18.47 23.47
C LEU A 692 -15.80 17.93 24.70
N LEU A 693 -15.52 18.45 25.90
CA LEU A 693 -16.27 18.10 27.11
C LEU A 693 -17.73 18.55 27.06
N LYS A 694 -18.03 19.67 26.40
CA LYS A 694 -19.42 20.09 26.14
C LYS A 694 -20.10 19.19 25.11
N VAL A 695 -19.39 18.79 24.05
CA VAL A 695 -19.90 17.78 23.10
C VAL A 695 -20.22 16.48 23.85
N LYS A 696 -19.29 15.98 24.66
CA LYS A 696 -19.52 14.83 25.56
C LYS A 696 -20.77 15.02 26.43
N HIS A 697 -20.96 16.21 27.01
CA HIS A 697 -22.16 16.50 27.81
C HIS A 697 -23.44 16.35 26.99
N LEU A 698 -23.51 16.90 25.78
CA LEU A 698 -24.64 16.74 24.87
C LEU A 698 -24.91 15.26 24.56
N LEU A 699 -23.88 14.47 24.25
CA LEU A 699 -24.03 13.05 23.91
C LEU A 699 -24.48 12.22 25.11
N ALA A 700 -23.91 12.49 26.29
CA ALA A 700 -24.27 11.81 27.54
C ALA A 700 -25.68 12.18 28.02
N SER A 701 -26.13 13.42 27.79
CA SER A 701 -27.47 13.91 28.19
C SER A 701 -28.57 13.54 27.19
N THR A 702 -28.19 13.15 25.96
CA THR A 702 -29.13 12.71 24.92
C THR A 702 -29.83 11.40 25.35
N PRO A 703 -31.17 11.31 25.28
CA PRO A 703 -31.91 10.12 25.68
C PRO A 703 -31.47 8.85 24.95
N LYS A 704 -31.46 7.70 25.62
CA LYS A 704 -31.07 6.39 25.02
C LYS A 704 -31.92 5.96 23.82
N LYS A 705 -33.16 6.47 23.71
CA LYS A 705 -34.05 6.25 22.56
C LYS A 705 -33.65 7.01 21.29
N THR A 706 -32.78 8.00 21.42
CA THR A 706 -32.22 8.76 20.29
C THR A 706 -30.88 8.13 19.96
N SER A 707 -30.75 7.59 18.75
CA SER A 707 -29.50 7.02 18.25
C SER A 707 -28.44 8.12 18.10
N ILE A 708 -27.18 7.80 18.38
CA ILE A 708 -26.06 8.72 18.19
C ILE A 708 -25.11 8.13 17.16
N HIS A 709 -24.94 8.86 16.05
CA HIS A 709 -24.03 8.52 14.98
C HIS A 709 -22.88 9.54 14.94
N PHE A 710 -21.64 9.06 14.93
CA PHE A 710 -20.47 9.90 14.69
C PHE A 710 -19.91 9.61 13.30
N GLU A 711 -19.96 10.61 12.42
CA GLU A 711 -19.30 10.57 11.11
C GLU A 711 -17.86 11.02 11.31
N MET A 712 -16.93 10.08 11.17
CA MET A 712 -15.50 10.36 11.22
C MET A 712 -15.04 11.06 9.93
N ALA A 713 -13.95 11.80 10.06
CA ALA A 713 -13.27 12.47 8.97
C ALA A 713 -11.76 12.27 9.14
N SER A 714 -10.96 12.93 8.29
CA SER A 714 -9.51 12.85 8.38
C SER A 714 -9.00 13.60 9.62
N PHE A 715 -8.26 12.89 10.48
CA PHE A 715 -7.58 13.48 11.65
C PHE A 715 -6.09 13.19 11.57
N THR A 716 -5.27 14.21 11.78
CA THR A 716 -3.81 14.12 11.76
C THR A 716 -3.17 14.37 13.12
N ASP A 717 -3.80 15.14 14.03
CA ASP A 717 -3.38 15.30 15.43
C ASP A 717 -3.75 14.05 16.26
N GLU A 718 -2.72 13.35 16.74
CA GLU A 718 -2.85 12.19 17.61
C GLU A 718 -3.57 12.52 18.92
N LYS A 719 -3.27 13.68 19.53
CA LYS A 719 -3.88 14.10 20.78
C LYS A 719 -5.37 14.39 20.60
N LEU A 720 -5.74 15.08 19.51
CA LEU A 720 -7.16 15.29 19.19
C LEU A 720 -7.88 13.96 18.99
N LEU A 721 -7.30 13.01 18.24
CA LEU A 721 -7.97 11.74 18.00
C LEU A 721 -8.17 10.93 19.29
N GLN A 722 -7.23 10.99 20.24
CA GLN A 722 -7.40 10.43 21.59
C GLN A 722 -8.53 11.14 22.36
N GLU A 723 -8.60 12.47 22.29
CA GLU A 723 -9.67 13.25 22.92
C GLU A 723 -11.05 12.91 22.29
N ILE A 724 -11.12 12.72 20.97
CA ILE A 724 -12.34 12.30 20.25
C ILE A 724 -12.74 10.88 20.63
N ARG A 725 -11.78 9.96 20.76
CA ARG A 725 -12.03 8.60 21.28
C ARG A 725 -12.74 8.69 22.63
N ASP A 726 -12.17 9.45 23.56
CA ASP A 726 -12.61 9.49 24.96
C ASP A 726 -13.91 10.27 25.19
N ASN A 727 -14.20 11.27 24.34
CA ASN A 727 -15.31 12.20 24.53
C ASN A 727 -16.46 12.05 23.52
N VAL A 728 -16.25 11.36 22.40
CA VAL A 728 -17.24 11.26 21.31
C VAL A 728 -17.49 9.80 20.94
N VAL A 729 -16.44 9.04 20.60
CA VAL A 729 -16.59 7.64 20.13
C VAL A 729 -17.23 6.77 21.21
N LEU A 730 -16.78 6.85 22.46
CA LEU A 730 -17.36 6.08 23.59
C LEU A 730 -18.79 6.49 23.96
N TYR A 731 -19.30 7.58 23.40
CA TYR A 731 -20.65 8.11 23.63
C TYR A 731 -21.56 7.94 22.41
N SER A 732 -21.07 7.30 21.35
CA SER A 732 -21.81 7.06 20.11
C SER A 732 -22.20 5.59 19.98
N ASP A 733 -23.42 5.31 19.52
CA ASP A 733 -23.89 3.95 19.26
C ASP A 733 -23.74 3.52 17.78
N SER A 734 -23.36 4.46 16.91
CA SER A 734 -22.96 4.20 15.53
C SER A 734 -21.75 5.03 15.09
N LEU A 735 -20.90 4.44 14.24
CA LEU A 735 -19.78 5.11 13.58
C LEU A 735 -19.90 5.01 12.05
N GLY A 736 -19.58 6.08 11.34
CA GLY A 736 -19.42 6.15 9.89
C GLY A 736 -17.99 6.57 9.54
N MET A 737 -17.35 5.89 8.58
CA MET A 737 -15.95 6.16 8.21
C MET A 737 -15.57 5.55 6.85
N ASN A 738 -14.44 5.98 6.29
CA ASN A 738 -13.84 5.39 5.08
C ASN A 738 -12.66 4.44 5.39
N GLU A 739 -12.00 3.96 4.33
CA GLU A 739 -10.84 3.08 4.41
C GLU A 739 -9.56 3.70 4.99
N GLN A 740 -9.50 5.04 5.13
CA GLN A 740 -8.38 5.74 5.76
C GLN A 740 -8.59 5.91 7.27
N GLU A 741 -9.83 6.15 7.67
CA GLU A 741 -10.22 6.38 9.07
C GLU A 741 -10.30 5.08 9.88
N LEU A 742 -10.76 3.98 9.28
CA LEU A 742 -10.90 2.70 9.98
C LEU A 742 -9.56 2.18 10.56
N PRO A 743 -8.45 2.11 9.79
CA PRO A 743 -7.15 1.73 10.35
C PRO A 743 -6.67 2.65 11.47
N ASN A 744 -6.96 3.96 11.37
CA ASN A 744 -6.62 4.94 12.40
C ASN A 744 -7.40 4.70 13.69
N LEU A 745 -8.70 4.40 13.58
CA LEU A 745 -9.50 4.04 14.73
C LEU A 745 -9.04 2.71 15.36
N VAL A 746 -8.69 1.70 14.56
CA VAL A 746 -8.12 0.45 15.09
C VAL A 746 -6.81 0.73 15.84
N SER A 747 -5.92 1.54 15.26
CA SER A 747 -4.65 1.89 15.86
C SER A 747 -4.79 2.71 17.14
N ILE A 748 -5.71 3.67 17.21
CA ILE A 748 -5.95 4.47 18.43
C ILE A 748 -6.58 3.65 19.55
N LEU A 749 -7.43 2.67 19.22
CA LEU A 749 -8.07 1.78 20.19
C LEU A 749 -7.11 0.70 20.72
N THR A 750 -6.13 0.27 19.93
CA THR A 750 -5.23 -0.84 20.28
C THR A 750 -3.83 -0.42 20.71
N LYS A 751 -3.27 0.63 20.09
CA LYS A 751 -1.88 1.08 20.25
C LYS A 751 -1.76 2.52 20.74
N GLY A 752 -2.83 3.31 20.65
CA GLY A 752 -2.87 4.71 21.06
C GLY A 752 -2.19 5.69 20.09
N LYS A 753 -1.85 5.28 18.85
CA LYS A 753 -1.16 6.12 17.84
C LYS A 753 -1.92 6.17 16.51
N VAL A 754 -1.70 7.22 15.71
CA VAL A 754 -2.27 7.39 14.35
C VAL A 754 -1.38 6.70 13.29
N THR A 755 -1.96 6.21 12.20
CA THR A 755 -1.25 5.64 11.04
C THR A 755 -1.39 6.56 9.82
N LEU A 756 -0.30 6.80 9.09
CA LEU A 756 -0.30 7.72 7.93
C LEU A 756 -0.49 7.04 6.57
N VAL A 757 -0.79 5.74 6.52
CA VAL A 757 -0.88 4.97 5.26
C VAL A 757 -2.20 4.21 5.19
N ALA A 758 -2.95 4.45 4.12
CA ALA A 758 -4.18 3.73 3.79
C ALA A 758 -4.16 3.27 2.32
N ASP A 759 -4.58 2.03 2.10
CA ASP A 759 -4.77 1.45 0.76
C ASP A 759 -6.03 2.05 0.12
N ALA A 760 -5.95 2.49 -1.14
CA ALA A 760 -7.08 3.07 -1.87
C ALA A 760 -8.12 2.02 -2.31
N TYR A 761 -7.73 0.74 -2.34
CA TYR A 761 -8.59 -0.38 -2.75
C TYR A 761 -8.47 -1.54 -1.75
N PRO A 762 -8.85 -1.30 -0.49
CA PRO A 762 -8.62 -2.29 0.56
C PRO A 762 -9.44 -3.56 0.29
N ARG A 763 -8.79 -4.71 0.43
CA ARG A 763 -9.47 -6.01 0.36
C ARG A 763 -10.61 -6.07 1.38
N ILE A 764 -11.80 -6.49 0.93
CA ILE A 764 -13.01 -6.60 1.79
C ILE A 764 -12.70 -7.38 3.07
N ALA A 765 -11.99 -8.50 2.97
CA ALA A 765 -11.56 -9.30 4.11
C ALA A 765 -10.85 -8.48 5.21
N SER A 766 -9.93 -7.59 4.80
CA SER A 766 -9.15 -6.75 5.71
C SER A 766 -10.02 -5.70 6.39
N VAL A 767 -10.94 -5.06 5.65
CA VAL A 767 -11.87 -4.07 6.19
C VAL A 767 -12.81 -4.72 7.20
N LEU A 768 -13.38 -5.88 6.85
CA LEU A 768 -14.27 -6.62 7.75
C LEU A 768 -13.55 -7.06 9.03
N ASP A 769 -12.30 -7.53 8.95
CA ASP A 769 -11.52 -7.89 10.15
C ASP A 769 -11.27 -6.68 11.06
N GLN A 770 -11.00 -5.50 10.49
CA GLN A 770 -10.84 -4.26 11.25
C GLN A 770 -12.17 -3.78 11.86
N MET A 771 -13.28 -3.85 11.12
CA MET A 771 -14.62 -3.56 11.66
C MET A 771 -14.96 -4.44 12.86
N ARG A 772 -14.63 -5.74 12.79
CA ARG A 772 -14.80 -6.67 13.92
C ARG A 772 -13.95 -6.28 15.12
N GLN A 773 -12.70 -5.85 14.93
CA GLN A 773 -11.85 -5.38 16.02
C GLN A 773 -12.45 -4.15 16.72
N VAL A 774 -12.89 -3.15 15.94
CA VAL A 774 -13.55 -1.96 16.49
C VAL A 774 -14.81 -2.34 17.26
N TYR A 775 -15.66 -3.19 16.67
CA TYR A 775 -16.87 -3.68 17.33
C TYR A 775 -16.55 -4.45 18.62
N ASP A 776 -15.60 -5.38 18.59
CA ASP A 776 -15.24 -6.23 19.74
C ASP A 776 -14.69 -5.44 20.93
N ILE A 777 -14.07 -4.28 20.68
CA ILE A 777 -13.60 -3.35 21.70
C ILE A 777 -14.76 -2.50 22.21
N LEU A 778 -15.47 -1.81 21.31
CA LEU A 778 -16.42 -0.76 21.70
C LEU A 778 -17.80 -1.28 22.12
N SER A 779 -18.23 -2.45 21.65
CA SER A 779 -19.48 -3.10 22.09
C SER A 779 -19.42 -3.59 23.54
N LYS A 780 -18.21 -3.79 24.08
CA LYS A 780 -17.97 -4.22 25.47
C LYS A 780 -17.81 -3.07 26.45
N THR A 781 -17.86 -1.83 25.98
CA THR A 781 -17.75 -0.64 26.83
C THR A 781 -18.86 -0.64 27.90
N GLU A 782 -18.48 -0.39 29.15
CA GLU A 782 -19.45 -0.22 30.24
C GLU A 782 -20.29 1.04 30.04
N GLU A 783 -21.61 0.91 30.21
CA GLU A 783 -22.56 2.02 30.07
C GLU A 783 -22.62 2.88 31.33
N VAL A 784 -21.48 3.47 31.69
CA VAL A 784 -21.34 4.42 32.81
C VAL A 784 -21.36 5.87 32.30
N GLU A 785 -21.94 6.77 33.10
CA GLU A 785 -21.92 8.22 32.83
C GLU A 785 -22.42 8.63 31.43
N GLY A 786 -23.40 7.92 30.87
CA GLY A 786 -23.96 8.22 29.54
C GLY A 786 -23.21 7.61 28.36
N ARG A 787 -22.14 6.83 28.59
CA ARG A 787 -21.48 6.02 27.55
C ARG A 787 -22.48 5.07 26.88
N ARG A 788 -22.18 4.73 25.62
CA ARG A 788 -23.02 3.87 24.79
C ARG A 788 -22.19 2.73 24.20
N LYS A 789 -22.79 1.55 24.13
CA LYS A 789 -22.19 0.44 23.39
C LYS A 789 -22.30 0.71 21.90
N LEU A 790 -21.23 0.41 21.17
CA LEU A 790 -21.27 0.47 19.72
C LEU A 790 -22.15 -0.66 19.17
N THR A 791 -23.14 -0.31 18.36
CA THR A 791 -24.11 -1.26 17.79
C THR A 791 -24.20 -1.19 16.27
N ARG A 792 -23.57 -0.20 15.62
CA ARG A 792 -23.53 -0.07 14.17
C ARG A 792 -22.22 0.53 13.66
N ILE A 793 -21.63 -0.07 12.63
CA ILE A 793 -20.48 0.49 11.91
C ILE A 793 -20.82 0.53 10.43
N HIS A 794 -20.61 1.67 9.78
CA HIS A 794 -20.69 1.79 8.32
C HIS A 794 -19.32 2.22 7.79
N VAL A 795 -18.70 1.35 6.98
CA VAL A 795 -17.50 1.67 6.23
C VAL A 795 -17.87 1.88 4.77
N HIS A 796 -17.60 3.06 4.25
CA HIS A 796 -17.81 3.41 2.85
C HIS A 796 -16.48 3.42 2.10
N THR A 797 -16.41 2.73 0.96
CA THR A 797 -15.22 2.71 0.09
C THR A 797 -15.62 3.02 -1.34
N LEU A 798 -14.64 3.25 -2.22
CA LEU A 798 -14.88 3.44 -3.65
C LEU A 798 -15.54 2.20 -4.30
N ALA A 799 -15.18 0.99 -3.87
CA ALA A 799 -15.58 -0.26 -4.53
C ALA A 799 -16.84 -0.90 -3.94
N TYR A 800 -17.07 -0.75 -2.64
CA TYR A 800 -18.16 -1.39 -1.92
C TYR A 800 -18.54 -0.61 -0.65
N GLN A 801 -19.73 -0.90 -0.14
CA GLN A 801 -20.24 -0.44 1.14
C GLN A 801 -20.32 -1.62 2.09
N ALA A 802 -19.84 -1.48 3.33
CA ALA A 802 -19.94 -2.50 4.36
C ALA A 802 -20.63 -1.94 5.60
N ILE A 803 -21.71 -2.59 6.05
CA ILE A 803 -22.45 -2.19 7.25
C ILE A 803 -22.52 -3.38 8.21
N LEU A 804 -22.06 -3.17 9.43
CA LEU A 804 -22.20 -4.09 10.57
C LEU A 804 -23.28 -3.54 11.50
N THR A 805 -24.21 -4.38 11.94
CA THR A 805 -25.30 -3.99 12.85
C THR A 805 -25.59 -5.07 13.88
N GLN A 806 -25.63 -4.71 15.16
CA GLN A 806 -25.95 -5.63 16.26
C GLN A 806 -27.41 -6.09 16.20
N LYS A 807 -27.64 -7.39 16.39
CA LYS A 807 -28.97 -8.01 16.44
C LYS A 807 -29.77 -7.44 17.60
N GLY A 808 -31.04 -7.15 17.33
CA GLY A 808 -31.94 -6.58 18.33
C GLY A 808 -31.69 -5.11 18.66
N SER A 809 -30.68 -4.46 18.07
CA SER A 809 -30.47 -3.02 18.19
C SER A 809 -31.58 -2.22 17.50
N GLN A 810 -31.58 -0.90 17.73
CA GLN A 810 -32.51 0.05 17.11
C GLN A 810 -32.30 0.18 15.59
N TRP A 811 -31.12 -0.17 15.09
CA TRP A 811 -30.78 -0.10 13.67
C TRP A 811 -31.44 -1.25 12.91
N LYS A 812 -32.40 -0.91 12.04
CA LYS A 812 -33.07 -1.89 11.17
C LYS A 812 -32.50 -1.85 9.76
N ASN A 813 -32.97 -2.76 8.89
CA ASN A 813 -32.83 -2.62 7.44
C ASN A 813 -31.39 -2.55 6.88
N THR A 814 -30.44 -3.28 7.48
CA THR A 814 -29.00 -3.25 7.11
C THR A 814 -28.75 -3.47 5.61
N MET A 815 -29.46 -4.41 5.00
CA MET A 815 -29.34 -4.73 3.57
C MET A 815 -29.77 -3.54 2.70
N GLN A 816 -30.90 -2.92 3.02
CA GLN A 816 -31.47 -1.81 2.28
C GLN A 816 -30.63 -0.54 2.46
N ALA A 817 -30.11 -0.31 3.68
CA ALA A 817 -29.17 0.75 3.96
C ALA A 817 -27.89 0.62 3.12
N SER A 818 -27.34 -0.60 3.02
CA SER A 818 -26.15 -0.88 2.20
C SER A 818 -26.42 -0.64 0.71
N ALA A 819 -27.59 -1.06 0.20
CA ALA A 819 -28.00 -0.78 -1.17
C ALA A 819 -28.19 0.72 -1.45
N LYS A 820 -28.85 1.43 -0.52
CA LYS A 820 -29.10 2.88 -0.61
C LYS A 820 -27.79 3.66 -0.62
N ALA A 821 -26.86 3.32 0.27
CA ALA A 821 -25.52 3.89 0.34
C ALA A 821 -24.78 3.70 -1.00
N SER A 822 -24.79 2.47 -1.54
CA SER A 822 -24.15 2.15 -2.83
C SER A 822 -24.72 2.96 -4.01
N LEU A 823 -26.05 3.01 -4.15
CA LEU A 823 -26.70 3.77 -5.22
C LEU A 823 -26.46 5.28 -5.09
N THR A 824 -26.41 5.78 -3.84
CA THR A 824 -26.16 7.20 -3.57
C THR A 824 -24.73 7.59 -3.94
N ALA A 825 -23.75 6.70 -3.77
CA ALA A 825 -22.37 6.94 -4.19
C ALA A 825 -22.31 7.31 -5.69
N PHE A 826 -22.96 6.52 -6.56
CA PHE A 826 -23.03 6.85 -7.98
C PHE A 826 -23.78 8.15 -8.23
N ARG A 827 -25.01 8.27 -7.70
CA ARG A 827 -25.91 9.42 -7.94
C ARG A 827 -25.23 10.74 -7.57
N HIS A 828 -24.52 10.76 -6.45
CA HIS A 828 -23.77 11.94 -6.00
C HIS A 828 -22.60 12.27 -6.93
N VAL A 829 -21.75 11.28 -7.22
CA VAL A 829 -20.51 11.51 -7.98
C VAL A 829 -20.78 11.89 -9.44
N CYS A 830 -21.79 11.28 -10.05
CA CYS A 830 -22.24 11.57 -11.41
C CYS A 830 -23.22 12.75 -11.48
N ALA A 831 -23.56 13.38 -10.34
CA ALA A 831 -24.58 14.44 -10.23
C ALA A 831 -25.89 14.09 -10.98
N SER A 832 -26.41 12.90 -10.71
CA SER A 832 -27.58 12.32 -11.40
C SER A 832 -28.59 11.74 -10.40
N ASN A 833 -29.88 11.90 -10.70
CA ASN A 833 -30.95 11.31 -9.90
C ASN A 833 -31.12 9.79 -10.14
N TYR A 834 -30.56 9.27 -11.23
CA TYR A 834 -30.60 7.85 -11.59
C TYR A 834 -29.20 7.33 -11.89
N VAL A 835 -29.04 6.01 -11.77
CA VAL A 835 -27.79 5.34 -12.16
C VAL A 835 -27.82 5.09 -13.66
N ASP A 836 -26.97 5.81 -14.38
CA ASP A 836 -26.75 5.64 -15.82
C ASP A 836 -25.74 4.52 -16.02
N THR A 837 -26.20 3.39 -16.54
CA THR A 837 -25.35 2.19 -16.67
C THR A 837 -24.25 2.35 -17.70
N ASP A 838 -24.39 3.29 -18.65
CA ASP A 838 -23.33 3.61 -19.62
C ASP A 838 -22.18 4.40 -18.97
N LYS A 839 -22.43 5.01 -17.80
CA LYS A 839 -21.42 5.74 -17.01
C LYS A 839 -21.01 4.99 -15.75
N ALA A 840 -21.40 3.73 -15.63
CA ALA A 840 -21.13 2.90 -14.46
C ALA A 840 -20.05 1.86 -14.74
N ARG A 841 -19.17 1.64 -13.75
CA ARG A 841 -18.19 0.57 -13.75
C ARG A 841 -18.23 -0.18 -12.42
N LEU A 842 -18.31 -1.50 -12.48
CA LEU A 842 -18.08 -2.36 -11.32
C LEU A 842 -16.57 -2.58 -11.16
N ILE A 843 -16.04 -2.31 -9.98
CA ILE A 843 -14.62 -2.56 -9.63
C ILE A 843 -14.45 -3.58 -8.49
N MET A 844 -15.55 -4.01 -7.88
CA MET A 844 -15.55 -5.08 -6.88
C MET A 844 -15.40 -6.43 -7.59
N ASP A 845 -14.55 -7.30 -7.04
CA ASP A 845 -14.33 -8.66 -7.56
C ASP A 845 -15.61 -9.49 -7.57
N ASP A 846 -15.68 -10.51 -8.44
CA ASP A 846 -16.82 -11.44 -8.56
C ASP A 846 -17.05 -12.29 -7.31
N SER A 847 -16.14 -12.24 -6.35
CA SER A 847 -16.29 -12.85 -5.04
C SER A 847 -15.27 -12.28 -4.06
N PHE A 848 -15.56 -12.37 -2.77
CA PHE A 848 -14.67 -11.90 -1.71
C PHE A 848 -14.66 -12.87 -0.53
N THR A 849 -13.59 -12.83 0.27
CA THR A 849 -13.50 -13.60 1.52
C THR A 849 -13.96 -12.75 2.70
N THR A 850 -14.69 -13.33 3.65
CA THR A 850 -15.22 -12.61 4.83
C THR A 850 -14.16 -12.26 5.87
N SER A 851 -12.98 -12.87 5.83
CA SER A 851 -11.85 -12.64 6.75
C SER A 851 -10.53 -13.01 6.08
N THR A 852 -9.42 -12.40 6.55
CA THR A 852 -8.05 -12.75 6.15
C THR A 852 -7.53 -14.03 6.79
N LEU A 853 -8.20 -14.49 7.86
CA LEU A 853 -7.89 -15.73 8.54
C LEU A 853 -8.34 -16.94 7.70
N GLN A 854 -7.71 -18.11 7.93
CA GLN A 854 -8.03 -19.36 7.22
C GLN A 854 -9.50 -19.82 7.37
N SER A 855 -10.21 -19.35 8.40
CA SER A 855 -11.64 -19.63 8.63
C SER A 855 -12.59 -18.76 7.80
N GLY A 856 -12.08 -17.81 7.01
CA GLY A 856 -12.88 -16.93 6.17
C GLY A 856 -13.65 -17.69 5.09
N GLN A 857 -14.94 -17.38 4.95
CA GLN A 857 -15.78 -17.95 3.91
C GLN A 857 -15.69 -17.10 2.63
N ARG A 858 -15.65 -17.74 1.47
CA ARG A 858 -15.73 -17.04 0.17
C ARG A 858 -17.19 -16.84 -0.22
N ILE A 859 -17.57 -15.59 -0.50
CA ILE A 859 -18.90 -15.16 -0.91
C ILE A 859 -18.85 -14.71 -2.38
N PRO A 860 -19.61 -15.34 -3.29
CA PRO A 860 -19.75 -14.86 -4.67
C PRO A 860 -20.67 -13.64 -4.75
N LEU A 861 -20.37 -12.74 -5.70
CA LEU A 861 -21.22 -11.62 -6.06
C LEU A 861 -22.37 -12.11 -6.95
N GLU A 862 -23.56 -12.26 -6.37
CA GLU A 862 -24.76 -12.66 -7.11
C GLU A 862 -25.39 -11.44 -7.81
N GLU A 863 -25.40 -11.40 -9.14
CA GLU A 863 -25.92 -10.24 -9.90
C GLU A 863 -27.38 -9.90 -9.57
N ASN A 864 -28.21 -10.92 -9.37
CA ASN A 864 -29.63 -10.75 -9.03
C ASN A 864 -29.87 -10.43 -7.55
N ARG A 865 -28.86 -10.60 -6.69
CA ARG A 865 -28.91 -10.30 -5.26
C ARG A 865 -27.55 -9.71 -4.82
N PRO A 866 -27.23 -8.50 -5.29
CA PRO A 866 -25.88 -7.96 -5.21
C PRO A 866 -25.46 -7.57 -3.78
N VAL A 867 -26.41 -7.43 -2.85
CA VAL A 867 -26.09 -7.20 -1.44
C VAL A 867 -25.96 -8.54 -0.73
N SER A 868 -24.74 -8.87 -0.32
CA SER A 868 -24.44 -10.07 0.44
C SER A 868 -24.55 -9.78 1.93
N CYS A 869 -25.52 -10.40 2.62
CA CYS A 869 -25.67 -10.29 4.06
C CYS A 869 -25.55 -11.65 4.73
N TRP A 870 -24.88 -11.68 5.89
CA TRP A 870 -24.77 -12.89 6.71
C TRP A 870 -24.70 -12.52 8.19
N GLU A 871 -24.94 -13.51 9.03
CA GLU A 871 -24.99 -13.36 10.48
C GLU A 871 -23.71 -13.92 11.11
N GLU A 872 -23.14 -13.19 12.05
CA GLU A 872 -21.99 -13.62 12.84
C GLU A 872 -22.20 -13.26 14.31
N ARG A 873 -22.02 -14.22 15.23
CA ARG A 873 -22.19 -13.98 16.68
C ARG A 873 -23.52 -13.27 16.97
N ASP A 874 -23.48 -12.07 17.54
CA ASP A 874 -24.59 -11.20 17.90
C ASP A 874 -24.85 -10.05 16.89
N TYR A 875 -24.24 -10.05 15.70
CA TYR A 875 -24.44 -9.00 14.68
C TYR A 875 -24.64 -9.57 13.26
N GLN A 876 -25.11 -8.70 12.37
CA GLN A 876 -25.25 -8.92 10.94
C GLN A 876 -24.23 -8.05 10.19
N ILE A 877 -23.61 -8.59 9.15
CA ILE A 877 -22.81 -7.82 8.19
C ILE A 877 -23.49 -7.87 6.83
N CYS A 878 -23.58 -6.72 6.16
CA CYS A 878 -24.01 -6.60 4.77
C CYS A 878 -22.93 -5.88 3.95
N VAL A 879 -22.61 -6.42 2.77
CA VAL A 879 -21.70 -5.82 1.80
C VAL A 879 -22.44 -5.60 0.48
N ALA A 880 -22.40 -4.37 -0.03
CA ALA A 880 -23.01 -4.01 -1.32
C ALA A 880 -21.93 -3.47 -2.28
N PRO A 881 -21.88 -3.92 -3.54
CA PRO A 881 -20.96 -3.37 -4.54
C PRO A 881 -21.35 -1.93 -4.86
N VAL A 882 -20.37 -1.08 -5.14
CA VAL A 882 -20.60 0.27 -5.70
C VAL A 882 -20.46 0.19 -7.22
N LEU A 883 -21.46 0.72 -7.91
CA LEU A 883 -21.32 1.06 -9.33
C LEU A 883 -20.59 2.40 -9.38
N VAL A 884 -19.31 2.39 -9.77
CA VAL A 884 -18.46 3.58 -9.76
C VAL A 884 -18.76 4.43 -10.99
N CYS A 885 -18.99 5.72 -10.77
CA CYS A 885 -19.20 6.69 -11.84
C CYS A 885 -17.90 6.92 -12.64
N THR A 886 -17.92 6.68 -13.94
CA THR A 886 -16.76 6.89 -14.83
C THR A 886 -16.62 8.33 -15.30
N LYS A 887 -17.68 9.14 -15.17
CA LYS A 887 -17.69 10.57 -15.50
C LYS A 887 -17.92 11.41 -14.23
N VAL A 888 -16.86 11.56 -13.44
CA VAL A 888 -16.88 12.28 -12.17
C VAL A 888 -17.24 13.75 -12.38
N VAL A 889 -18.30 14.22 -11.71
CA VAL A 889 -18.72 15.63 -11.69
C VAL A 889 -18.28 16.29 -10.38
N GLN A 890 -18.42 15.56 -9.27
CA GLN A 890 -18.09 16.04 -7.92
C GLN A 890 -17.70 14.88 -7.01
N THR A 891 -16.71 15.08 -6.16
CA THR A 891 -16.22 14.09 -5.17
C THR A 891 -16.34 14.60 -3.73
N GLY A 892 -16.36 15.92 -3.54
CA GLY A 892 -16.58 16.56 -2.24
C GLY A 892 -17.87 16.08 -1.56
N GLY A 893 -17.77 15.81 -0.26
CA GLY A 893 -18.87 15.30 0.56
C GLY A 893 -19.41 13.92 0.15
N GLY A 894 -18.66 13.14 -0.63
CA GLY A 894 -19.10 11.82 -1.11
C GLY A 894 -19.46 10.87 0.04
N GLY A 895 -18.55 10.71 1.01
CA GLY A 895 -18.78 9.91 2.22
C GLY A 895 -20.00 10.38 3.00
N ASP A 896 -20.11 11.69 3.25
CA ASP A 896 -21.24 12.30 3.97
C ASP A 896 -22.59 12.00 3.30
N ASN A 897 -22.68 12.10 1.98
CA ASN A 897 -23.90 11.77 1.22
C ASN A 897 -24.23 10.27 1.31
N ILE A 898 -23.22 9.41 1.25
CA ILE A 898 -23.36 7.95 1.32
C ILE A 898 -23.84 7.51 2.71
N SER A 899 -23.15 7.98 3.76
CA SER A 899 -23.47 7.71 5.17
C SER A 899 -24.87 8.20 5.51
N SER A 900 -25.22 9.43 5.15
CA SER A 900 -26.54 10.01 5.46
C SER A 900 -27.70 9.27 4.80
N ALA A 901 -27.57 8.90 3.52
CA ALA A 901 -28.61 8.16 2.80
C ALA A 901 -28.78 6.74 3.37
N GLY A 902 -27.69 6.05 3.70
CA GLY A 902 -27.74 4.74 4.34
C GLY A 902 -28.29 4.80 5.77
N LEU A 903 -27.87 5.78 6.55
CA LEU A 903 -28.27 5.96 7.95
C LEU A 903 -29.79 6.17 8.07
N LEU A 904 -30.38 7.03 7.24
CA LEU A 904 -31.81 7.37 7.32
C LEU A 904 -32.72 6.14 7.14
N VAL A 905 -32.29 5.15 6.36
CA VAL A 905 -33.01 3.87 6.16
C VAL A 905 -33.06 3.01 7.43
N GLN A 906 -32.17 3.28 8.39
CA GLN A 906 -32.01 2.52 9.63
C GLN A 906 -32.52 3.26 10.87
N VAL A 907 -32.97 4.51 10.73
CA VAL A 907 -33.51 5.32 11.84
C VAL A 907 -35.04 5.28 11.79
N GLU A 908 -35.65 4.73 12.85
CA GLU A 908 -37.10 4.62 13.04
C GLU A 908 -37.60 5.45 14.23
#